data_AF-Q8SZS1-F1
#
_entry.id   AF-Q8SZS1-F1
#
_cell.length_a   1.000
_cell.length_b   1.000
_cell.length_c   1.000
_cell.angle_alpha   90.00
_cell.angle_beta   90.00
_cell.angle_gamma   90.00
#
_symmetry.space_group_name_H-M   'P 1'
#
loop_
_entity.id
_entity.type
_entity.pdbx_description
1 polymer ?
#
loop_
_entity_poly.entity_id
_entity_poly.type
_entity_poly.pdbx_seq_one_letter_code
_entity_poly.pdbx_strand_id
1 'polypeptide(L)'
;MFKDEMPTKNVEVNSDYFIDGTFDYMHFDRVGGVLSHLRKVHRGDIDARLGSARTQQIYEDDRQNLRVNEVDTTLYLLGENINNVPVVGHTQGANNTTYTHFLNTRPNSSTDSSPGNADMEASLCELLDLCIIFYYSAGHKYIVKIATVRDEIAALNEVLKETKFYREDIERKLGALEQHANVCMNENHQHVMGELRSKFSQRQNVFATRSIALARKQVWLRGVALNNHRRSLLIWLLERMLRTLTTASNTGSLFSFVPEVYVNTLPILLDAVMDFSHHDLKAQFEASDAECSVNAAAEFLGIHSADPRIVLASCKDSLLQALGTLTCHKSGVRALERTSKRSQASLVRALLRPYENRAWGQSNWLLLRFWMGEGYAYKDSRQPSVWQGGSLPLHQGLCRSRSRNETHTGLLHNVAPANPSKHFQRLIGAKLLEDEPFATAFLNSVLSQLNWAFSEFILLLQEIQNTAQRQENTLFEPKQLKICSMCFELTVSLMRCLEMVITTAPEIVTDESRPNSDLLLNRICQLISQVLSRVTVPPGCFQFVVDMCSADLNAVTHYPIVTAALGILLALMQEEMESDLRPQIVTRVSRAFLTDPSFQFATLEFALGEIRTPLLEQKNIPRGNFDPSSRPHIDPLTNDVRVPLPNNSKRIRADPPILKFALNDFPSHVSSEEIDNVRRLIDSLRVKQTLLSDITLPSEDSLCPICCAKPITAVFTPCKHQSCSDCIMQHMMNSKVCFYCKTTIQTIETLDGTVIFSNDDVVQTPMIERA
;
A
#
# COMPACT_ATOMS: atom_id res chain seq x y z
N MET A 1 20.45 32.61 -3.80
CA MET A 1 19.77 33.90 -3.62
C MET A 1 20.03 34.35 -2.19
N PHE A 2 20.28 35.64 -1.97
CA PHE A 2 20.52 36.27 -0.65
C PHE A 2 21.92 36.13 -0.01
N LYS A 3 22.91 35.60 -0.74
CA LYS A 3 24.29 35.50 -0.22
C LYS A 3 24.97 36.86 -0.10
N ASP A 4 24.56 37.83 -0.91
CA ASP A 4 25.18 39.16 -0.95
C ASP A 4 24.52 40.09 0.09
N GLU A 5 23.23 39.88 0.35
CA GLU A 5 22.41 40.65 1.28
C GLU A 5 22.56 40.17 2.74
N MET A 6 22.68 38.85 2.97
CA MET A 6 22.93 38.25 4.29
C MET A 6 23.97 37.12 4.23
N PRO A 7 25.27 37.45 4.11
CA PRO A 7 26.34 36.46 3.91
C PRO A 7 26.54 35.49 5.09
N THR A 8 26.14 35.87 6.30
CA THR A 8 26.36 35.10 7.55
C THR A 8 25.11 34.37 8.04
N LYS A 9 23.93 34.64 7.45
CA LYS A 9 22.67 34.12 7.95
C LYS A 9 22.10 33.09 6.97
N ASN A 10 21.82 31.91 7.50
CA ASN A 10 21.12 30.90 6.71
C ASN A 10 19.64 31.29 6.65
N VAL A 11 19.13 31.50 5.43
CA VAL A 11 17.73 31.87 5.18
C VAL A 11 16.78 30.76 5.65
N GLU A 12 15.85 31.09 6.55
CA GLU A 12 14.72 30.28 7.05
C GLU A 12 13.69 31.21 7.70
N VAL A 13 12.45 30.75 7.87
CA VAL A 13 11.45 31.51 8.65
C VAL A 13 11.71 31.29 10.14
N ASN A 14 11.72 32.36 10.92
CA ASN A 14 11.88 32.27 12.38
C ASN A 14 10.69 31.50 13.00
N SER A 15 10.98 30.44 13.75
CA SER A 15 9.96 29.60 14.38
C SER A 15 9.11 30.35 15.40
N ASP A 16 9.65 31.42 16.00
CA ASP A 16 8.93 32.21 16.99
C ASP A 16 7.74 32.95 16.36
N TYR A 17 7.80 33.26 15.05
CA TYR A 17 6.72 33.91 14.31
C TYR A 17 5.46 33.04 14.15
N PHE A 18 5.60 31.71 14.26
CA PHE A 18 4.45 30.79 14.26
C PHE A 18 3.65 30.84 15.58
N ILE A 19 4.26 31.37 16.64
CA ILE A 19 3.76 31.32 18.02
C ILE A 19 3.28 32.71 18.46
N ASP A 20 4.11 33.72 18.20
CA ASP A 20 3.99 35.06 18.78
C ASP A 20 2.94 35.97 18.12
N GLY A 21 2.25 35.46 17.10
CA GLY A 21 1.22 36.17 16.35
C GLY A 21 1.75 37.18 15.32
N THR A 22 3.05 37.15 15.01
CA THR A 22 3.65 37.97 13.95
C THR A 22 3.05 37.63 12.59
N PHE A 23 2.82 36.33 12.32
CA PHE A 23 2.14 35.88 11.13
C PHE A 23 0.72 35.41 11.44
N ASP A 24 -0.23 35.90 10.64
CA ASP A 24 -1.62 35.47 10.64
C ASP A 24 -1.88 34.56 9.44
N TYR A 25 -2.22 33.32 9.76
CA TYR A 25 -2.51 32.27 8.78
C TYR A 25 -4.01 32.08 8.59
N MET A 26 -4.85 32.97 9.15
CA MET A 26 -6.29 33.01 8.96
C MET A 26 -6.96 31.64 9.19
N HIS A 27 -7.34 30.96 8.11
CA HIS A 27 -8.11 29.71 8.13
C HIS A 27 -7.24 28.45 8.18
N PHE A 28 -5.91 28.56 8.10
CA PHE A 28 -5.04 27.39 8.19
C PHE A 28 -4.80 26.99 9.65
N ASP A 29 -5.08 25.74 9.94
CA ASP A 29 -4.78 25.15 11.24
C ASP A 29 -3.26 24.97 11.43
N ARG A 30 -2.87 24.59 12.65
CA ARG A 30 -1.48 24.24 12.97
C ARG A 30 -1.31 22.75 12.97
N VAL A 31 -0.09 22.24 12.77
CA VAL A 31 0.18 20.80 12.72
C VAL A 31 -0.33 20.07 13.98
N GLY A 32 -0.33 20.71 15.15
CA GLY A 32 -0.88 20.18 16.41
C GLY A 32 -2.39 20.35 16.60
N GLY A 33 -3.10 20.99 15.67
CA GLY A 33 -4.53 21.26 15.71
C GLY A 33 -4.87 22.75 15.75
N VAL A 34 -6.01 23.07 16.35
CA VAL A 34 -6.56 24.43 16.39
C VAL A 34 -5.69 25.34 17.26
N LEU A 35 -5.35 26.53 16.74
CA LEU A 35 -4.45 27.48 17.40
C LEU A 35 -4.89 27.88 18.82
N SER A 36 -6.19 28.09 19.04
CA SER A 36 -6.74 28.46 20.35
C SER A 36 -6.52 27.38 21.41
N HIS A 37 -6.65 26.11 21.01
CA HIS A 37 -6.38 24.97 21.88
C HIS A 37 -4.88 24.89 22.21
N LEU A 38 -4.02 25.00 21.19
CA LEU A 38 -2.57 24.95 21.37
C LEU A 38 -2.06 26.04 22.30
N ARG A 39 -2.53 27.28 22.13
CA ARG A 39 -2.21 28.39 23.04
C ARG A 39 -2.62 28.08 24.47
N LYS A 40 -3.76 27.43 24.70
CA LYS A 40 -4.19 27.05 26.05
C LYS A 40 -3.32 25.94 26.65
N VAL A 41 -3.01 24.90 25.88
CA VAL A 41 -2.26 23.72 26.35
C VAL A 41 -0.79 24.05 26.59
N HIS A 42 -0.17 24.80 25.68
CA HIS A 42 1.26 25.10 25.70
C HIS A 42 1.59 26.47 26.31
N ARG A 43 0.69 27.06 27.11
CA ARG A 43 0.91 28.38 27.72
C ARG A 43 2.25 28.49 28.45
N GLY A 44 2.60 27.49 29.26
CA GLY A 44 3.87 27.47 29.99
C GLY A 44 5.09 27.40 29.06
N ASP A 45 4.98 26.68 27.95
CA ASP A 45 6.04 26.58 26.95
C ASP A 45 6.24 27.92 26.21
N ILE A 46 5.14 28.63 25.91
CA ILE A 46 5.16 29.97 25.30
C ILE A 46 5.77 30.98 26.27
N ASP A 47 5.32 30.98 27.53
CA ASP A 47 5.85 31.84 28.60
C ASP A 47 7.35 31.65 28.78
N ALA A 48 7.84 30.40 28.74
CA ALA A 48 9.26 30.08 28.85
C ALA A 48 10.09 30.52 27.63
N ARG A 49 9.49 30.52 26.43
CA ARG A 49 10.17 30.84 25.17
C ARG A 49 10.19 32.34 24.86
N LEU A 50 9.05 33.02 25.01
CA LEU A 50 8.84 34.43 24.63
C LEU A 50 8.82 35.39 25.82
N GLY A 51 8.74 34.87 27.05
CA GLY A 51 8.57 35.66 28.26
C GLY A 51 7.10 35.96 28.59
N SER A 52 6.83 36.20 29.87
CA SER A 52 5.46 36.39 30.39
C SER A 52 4.76 37.62 29.84
N ALA A 53 5.50 38.71 29.60
CA ALA A 53 4.94 39.97 29.08
C ALA A 53 4.43 39.80 27.64
N ARG A 54 5.23 39.18 26.75
CA ARG A 54 4.82 38.93 25.37
C ARG A 54 3.67 37.94 25.30
N THR A 55 3.71 36.91 26.15
CA THR A 55 2.64 35.91 26.21
C THR A 55 1.31 36.53 26.63
N GLN A 56 1.30 37.42 27.63
CA GLN A 56 0.10 38.16 28.02
C GLN A 56 -0.47 39.00 26.87
N GLN A 57 0.38 39.71 26.12
CA GLN A 57 -0.05 40.49 24.94
C GLN A 57 -0.76 39.62 23.90
N ILE A 58 -0.22 38.43 23.59
CA ILE A 58 -0.84 37.51 22.62
C ILE A 58 -2.27 37.13 23.03
N TYR A 59 -2.51 36.86 24.32
CA TYR A 59 -3.85 36.54 24.81
C TYR A 59 -4.79 37.75 24.87
N GLU A 60 -4.26 38.94 25.14
CA GLU A 60 -5.04 40.18 25.10
C GLU A 60 -5.50 40.49 23.66
N ASP A 61 -4.62 40.33 22.69
CA ASP A 61 -4.93 40.51 21.27
C ASP A 61 -5.97 39.50 20.78
N ASP A 62 -5.85 38.23 21.17
CA ASP A 62 -6.85 37.20 20.83
C ASP A 62 -8.24 37.53 21.36
N ARG A 63 -8.32 38.06 22.59
CA ARG A 63 -9.59 38.50 23.20
C ARG A 63 -10.18 39.70 22.47
N GLN A 64 -9.37 40.55 21.87
CA GLN A 64 -9.82 41.67 21.05
C GLN A 64 -10.29 41.21 19.67
N ASN A 65 -9.56 40.30 19.00
CA ASN A 65 -9.92 39.77 17.68
C ASN A 65 -11.22 38.95 17.68
N LEU A 66 -11.48 38.17 18.74
CA LEU A 66 -12.76 37.46 18.94
C LEU A 66 -13.98 38.40 18.97
N ARG A 67 -13.81 39.67 19.37
CA ARG A 67 -14.90 40.65 19.41
C ARG A 67 -15.17 41.33 18.06
N VAL A 68 -14.23 41.27 17.12
CA VAL A 68 -14.35 41.92 15.79
C VAL A 68 -14.95 40.95 14.76
N ASN A 69 -14.63 39.65 14.85
CA ASN A 69 -15.06 38.63 13.88
C ASN A 69 -16.54 38.20 13.95
N GLU A 70 -17.30 38.58 14.98
CA GLU A 70 -18.74 38.29 15.05
C GLU A 70 -19.55 38.97 13.93
N VAL A 71 -19.04 40.05 13.32
CA VAL A 71 -19.77 40.85 12.32
C VAL A 71 -19.54 40.35 10.88
N ASP A 72 -18.37 39.80 10.56
CA ASP A 72 -18.02 39.34 9.21
C ASP A 72 -18.46 37.90 8.88
N THR A 73 -18.75 37.09 9.91
CA THR A 73 -19.10 35.67 9.73
C THR A 73 -20.40 35.46 8.95
N THR A 74 -21.32 36.44 8.96
CA THR A 74 -22.62 36.39 8.26
C THR A 74 -22.55 36.51 6.74
N LEU A 75 -21.46 37.02 6.15
CA LEU A 75 -21.38 37.25 4.70
C LEU A 75 -20.78 36.06 3.91
N TYR A 76 -20.10 35.12 4.60
CA TYR A 76 -19.32 34.04 3.96
C TYR A 76 -20.07 32.71 3.82
N LEU A 77 -21.27 32.57 4.39
CA LEU A 77 -22.08 31.33 4.40
C LEU A 77 -22.79 31.00 3.06
N LEU A 78 -22.56 31.76 1.98
CA LEU A 78 -23.27 31.59 0.70
C LEU A 78 -22.41 31.05 -0.46
N GLY A 79 -21.21 30.52 -0.18
CA GLY A 79 -20.26 30.08 -1.20
C GLY A 79 -19.90 28.59 -1.13
N GLU A 80 -20.87 27.68 -1.12
CA GLU A 80 -20.58 26.24 -1.30
C GLU A 80 -20.56 25.86 -2.79
N ASN A 81 -19.39 25.51 -3.33
CA ASN A 81 -19.19 24.27 -4.10
C ASN A 81 -17.72 24.00 -4.51
N ILE A 82 -17.24 22.81 -4.12
CA ILE A 82 -16.26 21.91 -4.76
C ILE A 82 -14.91 22.53 -5.17
N ASN A 83 -14.05 22.75 -4.18
CA ASN A 83 -12.57 22.73 -4.16
C ASN A 83 -12.11 23.80 -3.15
N ASN A 84 -11.73 23.38 -1.95
CA ASN A 84 -11.38 24.27 -0.83
C ASN A 84 -10.08 25.07 -1.05
N VAL A 85 -10.13 26.09 -1.92
CA VAL A 85 -9.42 27.38 -1.83
C VAL A 85 -10.29 28.40 -2.57
N PRO A 86 -10.75 29.51 -1.95
CA PRO A 86 -11.57 30.49 -2.66
C PRO A 86 -10.75 31.12 -3.79
N VAL A 87 -11.13 30.80 -5.03
CA VAL A 87 -10.64 31.47 -6.23
C VAL A 87 -11.54 32.67 -6.47
N VAL A 88 -10.95 33.86 -6.34
CA VAL A 88 -11.32 35.17 -6.92
C VAL A 88 -12.75 35.24 -7.49
N GLY A 89 -13.68 35.79 -6.70
CA GLY A 89 -14.93 36.32 -7.21
C GLY A 89 -14.69 37.63 -7.95
N HIS A 90 -15.00 37.67 -9.25
CA HIS A 90 -15.10 38.90 -10.02
C HIS A 90 -16.27 39.74 -9.47
N THR A 91 -15.99 40.82 -8.74
CA THR A 91 -17.00 41.84 -8.44
C THR A 91 -16.99 42.91 -9.53
N GLN A 92 -18.03 42.92 -10.36
CA GLN A 92 -18.34 44.04 -11.24
C GLN A 92 -18.77 45.23 -10.38
N GLY A 93 -17.86 46.18 -10.17
CA GLY A 93 -18.13 47.46 -9.53
C GLY A 93 -17.06 48.45 -9.96
N ALA A 94 -17.45 49.44 -10.76
CA ALA A 94 -16.57 50.51 -11.18
C ALA A 94 -16.07 51.28 -9.95
N ASN A 95 -14.75 51.47 -9.86
CA ASN A 95 -14.02 52.31 -8.89
C ASN A 95 -13.55 51.66 -7.59
N ASN A 96 -12.83 50.53 -7.63
CA ASN A 96 -11.86 50.22 -6.57
C ASN A 96 -10.63 49.48 -7.13
N THR A 97 -9.46 50.02 -6.82
CA THR A 97 -8.14 49.47 -7.14
C THR A 97 -7.97 48.07 -6.57
N THR A 98 -7.82 47.07 -7.44
CA THR A 98 -7.58 45.67 -7.08
C THR A 98 -6.12 45.50 -6.64
N TYR A 99 -5.84 45.60 -5.34
CA TYR A 99 -4.54 45.25 -4.76
C TYR A 99 -4.69 44.20 -3.65
N THR A 100 -4.07 43.03 -3.90
CA THR A 100 -3.29 42.20 -2.95
C THR A 100 -3.56 42.31 -1.44
N HIS A 101 -4.75 41.98 -0.97
CA HIS A 101 -5.02 41.79 0.48
C HIS A 101 -4.96 40.33 0.95
N PHE A 102 -4.43 39.40 0.14
CA PHE A 102 -4.40 37.96 0.47
C PHE A 102 -3.21 37.53 1.35
N LEU A 103 -2.32 38.44 1.73
CA LEU A 103 -1.03 38.10 2.33
C LEU A 103 -0.78 38.94 3.59
N ASN A 104 -1.13 38.33 4.72
CA ASN A 104 -0.44 38.45 6.00
C ASN A 104 -0.25 39.85 6.62
N THR A 105 -1.33 40.60 6.86
CA THR A 105 -1.28 41.69 7.86
C THR A 105 -2.55 41.73 8.69
N ARG A 106 -2.41 41.65 10.01
CA ARG A 106 -3.42 42.18 10.94
C ARG A 106 -3.77 43.61 10.49
N PRO A 107 -5.04 43.96 10.25
CA PRO A 107 -5.43 45.35 10.16
C PRO A 107 -5.48 45.89 11.58
N ASN A 108 -4.35 46.37 12.11
CA ASN A 108 -4.24 47.52 13.01
C ASN A 108 -2.89 47.55 13.74
N SER A 109 -1.95 48.27 13.17
CA SER A 109 -1.53 49.54 13.76
C SER A 109 -1.02 50.41 12.61
N SER A 110 -1.30 51.70 12.67
CA SER A 110 -0.77 52.71 11.77
C SER A 110 0.77 52.62 11.72
N THR A 111 1.32 51.85 10.81
CA THR A 111 2.68 52.09 10.34
C THR A 111 2.53 53.03 9.16
N ASP A 112 2.76 54.31 9.40
CA ASP A 112 3.35 55.16 8.38
C ASP A 112 4.65 54.47 7.95
N SER A 113 4.56 53.56 6.98
CA SER A 113 5.71 52.93 6.36
C SER A 113 6.34 53.97 5.44
N SER A 114 7.12 54.87 6.02
CA SER A 114 8.06 55.68 5.25
C SER A 114 8.94 54.72 4.42
N PRO A 115 9.16 54.97 3.12
CA PRO A 115 10.09 54.16 2.34
C PRO A 115 11.49 54.24 2.98
N GLY A 116 11.92 53.14 3.61
CA GLY A 116 13.21 53.02 4.30
C GLY A 116 13.10 52.57 5.76
N ASN A 117 13.99 51.64 6.16
CA ASN A 117 14.15 50.99 7.47
C ASN A 117 13.15 49.87 7.84
N ALA A 118 12.92 48.92 6.93
CA ALA A 118 12.42 47.61 7.33
C ALA A 118 13.58 46.73 7.83
N ASP A 119 13.37 45.97 8.90
CA ASP A 119 14.33 44.95 9.33
C ASP A 119 14.47 43.90 8.21
N MET A 120 15.67 43.81 7.66
CA MET A 120 15.97 42.94 6.51
C MET A 120 15.65 41.47 6.83
N GLU A 121 15.82 41.04 8.08
CA GLU A 121 15.51 39.68 8.52
C GLU A 121 14.01 39.42 8.57
N ALA A 122 13.25 40.30 9.21
CA ALA A 122 11.80 40.20 9.27
C ALA A 122 11.19 40.20 7.86
N SER A 123 11.61 41.11 6.98
CA SER A 123 11.14 41.17 5.59
C SER A 123 11.49 39.92 4.80
N LEU A 124 12.67 39.32 5.01
CA LEU A 124 13.04 38.07 4.33
C LEU A 124 12.20 36.89 4.83
N CYS A 125 11.93 36.81 6.13
CA CYS A 125 11.05 35.78 6.69
C CYS A 125 9.63 35.89 6.12
N GLU A 126 9.10 37.12 6.05
CA GLU A 126 7.80 37.40 5.46
C GLU A 126 7.77 36.99 3.99
N LEU A 127 8.73 37.44 3.17
CA LEU A 127 8.80 37.06 1.75
C LEU A 127 8.89 35.54 1.55
N LEU A 128 9.66 34.83 2.39
CA LEU A 128 9.78 33.38 2.30
C LEU A 128 8.47 32.67 2.67
N ASP A 129 7.80 33.10 3.75
CA ASP A 129 6.49 32.60 4.15
C ASP A 129 5.47 32.79 3.01
N LEU A 130 5.43 33.98 2.41
CA LEU A 130 4.57 34.29 1.27
C LEU A 130 4.88 33.41 0.05
N CYS A 131 6.16 33.12 -0.22
CA CYS A 131 6.54 32.22 -1.31
C CYS A 131 5.99 30.80 -1.10
N ILE A 132 6.05 30.29 0.13
CA ILE A 132 5.54 28.95 0.48
C ILE A 132 4.03 28.91 0.32
N ILE A 133 3.31 29.90 0.86
CA ILE A 133 1.85 30.00 0.75
C ILE A 133 1.43 30.16 -0.73
N PHE A 134 2.14 30.99 -1.49
CA PHE A 134 1.87 31.19 -2.92
C PHE A 134 2.06 29.89 -3.70
N TYR A 135 3.14 29.15 -3.43
CA TYR A 135 3.41 27.89 -4.10
C TYR A 135 2.32 26.84 -3.78
N TYR A 136 1.95 26.73 -2.50
CA TYR A 136 0.86 25.89 -2.04
C TYR A 136 -0.48 26.23 -2.71
N SER A 137 -0.81 27.51 -2.81
CA SER A 137 -2.14 27.95 -3.30
C SER A 137 -2.27 27.90 -4.83
N ALA A 138 -1.20 28.28 -5.54
CA ALA A 138 -1.25 28.51 -6.99
C ALA A 138 -0.01 28.03 -7.75
N GLY A 139 1.20 28.26 -7.24
CA GLY A 139 2.45 28.04 -7.99
C GLY A 139 2.61 26.60 -8.51
N HIS A 140 2.27 25.60 -7.70
CA HIS A 140 2.37 24.20 -8.09
C HIS A 140 1.46 23.81 -9.27
N LYS A 141 0.28 24.44 -9.42
CA LYS A 141 -0.68 24.13 -10.50
C LYS A 141 -0.08 24.38 -11.88
N TYR A 142 0.76 25.41 -11.99
CA TYR A 142 1.52 25.67 -13.21
C TYR A 142 2.51 24.54 -13.52
N ILE A 143 3.27 24.10 -12.52
CA ILE A 143 4.26 23.02 -12.68
C ILE A 143 3.60 21.71 -13.11
N VAL A 144 2.45 21.36 -12.51
CA VAL A 144 1.67 20.16 -12.89
C VAL A 144 1.22 20.24 -14.36
N LYS A 145 0.73 21.40 -14.82
CA LYS A 145 0.35 21.59 -16.23
C LYS A 145 1.54 21.43 -17.17
N ILE A 146 2.70 21.96 -16.81
CA ILE A 146 3.92 21.79 -17.61
C ILE A 146 4.35 20.31 -17.66
N ALA A 147 4.23 19.57 -16.56
CA ALA A 147 4.49 18.12 -16.54
C ALA A 147 3.54 17.35 -17.46
N THR A 148 2.25 17.71 -17.50
CA THR A 148 1.30 17.11 -18.45
C THR A 148 1.74 17.32 -19.90
N VAL A 149 2.20 18.54 -20.25
CA VAL A 149 2.72 18.84 -21.59
C VAL A 149 4.01 18.05 -21.88
N ARG A 150 4.89 17.86 -20.88
CA ARG A 150 6.07 16.98 -21.01
C ARG A 150 5.65 15.55 -21.36
N ASP A 151 4.65 15.02 -20.66
CA ASP A 151 4.19 13.65 -20.88
C ASP A 151 3.59 13.48 -22.29
N GLU A 152 2.82 14.47 -22.78
CA GLU A 152 2.34 14.51 -24.16
C GLU A 152 3.49 14.54 -25.19
N ILE A 153 4.55 15.33 -24.91
CA ILE A 153 5.76 15.40 -25.75
C ILE A 153 6.46 14.04 -25.78
N ALA A 154 6.56 13.35 -24.65
CA ALA A 154 7.16 12.02 -24.57
C ALA A 154 6.33 10.98 -25.34
N ALA A 155 5.01 10.97 -25.19
CA ALA A 155 4.13 10.08 -25.94
C ALA A 155 4.25 10.31 -27.46
N LEU A 156 4.26 11.58 -27.89
CA LEU A 156 4.46 11.93 -29.30
C LEU A 156 5.84 11.49 -29.82
N ASN A 157 6.88 11.56 -28.99
CA ASN A 157 8.22 11.08 -29.34
C ASN A 157 8.23 9.57 -29.60
N GLU A 158 7.55 8.77 -28.78
CA GLU A 158 7.46 7.31 -28.98
C GLU A 158 6.69 6.96 -30.25
N VAL A 159 5.53 7.58 -30.50
CA VAL A 159 4.75 7.37 -31.73
C VAL A 159 5.58 7.73 -32.97
N LEU A 160 6.37 8.81 -32.92
CA LEU A 160 7.23 9.18 -34.04
C LEU A 160 8.43 8.24 -34.20
N LYS A 161 9.00 7.68 -33.13
CA LYS A 161 10.04 6.63 -33.25
C LYS A 161 9.50 5.39 -33.95
N GLU A 162 8.31 4.93 -33.58
CA GLU A 162 7.66 3.80 -34.25
C GLU A 162 7.36 4.12 -35.72
N THR A 163 6.84 5.32 -35.99
CA THR A 163 6.59 5.79 -37.37
C THR A 163 7.88 5.84 -38.20
N LYS A 164 9.00 6.28 -37.59
CA LYS A 164 10.32 6.29 -38.22
C LYS A 164 10.76 4.88 -38.60
N PHE A 165 10.62 3.93 -37.68
CA PHE A 165 10.97 2.52 -37.92
C PHE A 165 10.19 1.95 -39.11
N TYR A 166 8.85 2.10 -39.13
CA TYR A 166 8.05 1.61 -40.26
C TYR A 166 8.38 2.32 -41.57
N ARG A 167 8.68 3.62 -41.53
CA ARG A 167 9.11 4.37 -42.72
C ARG A 167 10.40 3.77 -43.30
N GLU A 168 11.41 3.56 -42.46
CA GLU A 168 12.69 2.96 -42.87
C GLU A 168 12.51 1.51 -43.37
N ASP A 169 11.61 0.75 -42.76
CA ASP A 169 11.29 -0.61 -43.21
C ASP A 169 10.60 -0.64 -44.57
N ILE A 170 9.61 0.24 -44.78
CA ILE A 170 8.93 0.38 -46.07
C ILE A 170 9.90 0.87 -47.14
N GLU A 171 10.79 1.81 -46.83
CA GLU A 171 11.81 2.32 -47.75
C GLU A 171 12.75 1.20 -48.22
N ARG A 172 13.21 0.34 -47.29
CA ARG A 172 14.01 -0.86 -47.64
C ARG A 172 13.26 -1.83 -48.53
N LYS A 173 11.99 -2.14 -48.19
CA LYS A 173 11.14 -3.05 -48.98
C LYS A 173 10.84 -2.50 -50.37
N LEU A 174 10.59 -1.20 -50.49
CA LEU A 174 10.38 -0.52 -51.76
C LEU A 174 11.65 -0.58 -52.62
N GLY A 175 12.82 -0.32 -52.02
CA GLY A 175 14.11 -0.45 -52.70
C GLY A 175 14.40 -1.87 -53.20
N ALA A 176 14.08 -2.90 -52.41
CA ALA A 176 14.21 -4.29 -52.83
C ALA A 176 13.26 -4.65 -53.98
N LEU A 177 12.01 -4.20 -53.91
CA LEU A 177 11.03 -4.37 -54.99
C LEU A 177 11.49 -3.71 -56.28
N GLU A 178 12.08 -2.51 -56.21
CA GLU A 178 12.61 -1.79 -57.37
C GLU A 178 13.81 -2.50 -58.01
N GLN A 179 14.69 -3.11 -57.20
CA GLN A 179 15.80 -3.92 -57.70
C GLN A 179 15.31 -5.18 -58.43
N HIS A 180 14.25 -5.82 -57.94
CA HIS A 180 13.61 -6.95 -58.61
C HIS A 180 12.79 -6.54 -59.86
N ALA A 181 12.20 -5.34 -59.85
CA ALA A 181 11.37 -4.81 -60.94
C ALA A 181 12.17 -4.47 -62.22
N ASN A 182 13.48 -4.24 -62.12
CA ASN A 182 14.34 -3.98 -63.28
C ASN A 182 14.55 -5.21 -64.18
N VAL A 183 14.06 -6.41 -63.80
CA VAL A 183 14.27 -7.67 -64.54
C VAL A 183 13.02 -8.13 -65.32
N CYS A 184 11.79 -7.84 -64.85
CA CYS A 184 10.54 -8.18 -65.54
C CYS A 184 9.40 -7.23 -65.11
N MET A 185 8.95 -6.28 -65.95
CA MET A 185 7.73 -5.50 -65.65
C MET A 185 6.90 -5.09 -66.89
N ASN A 186 5.56 -5.12 -66.71
CA ASN A 186 4.51 -4.61 -67.62
C ASN A 186 4.00 -3.22 -67.14
N GLU A 187 3.33 -2.43 -67.99
CA GLU A 187 2.87 -1.04 -67.68
C GLU A 187 2.05 -0.90 -66.38
N ASN A 188 1.18 -1.86 -66.06
CA ASN A 188 0.38 -1.83 -64.83
C ASN A 188 1.23 -1.82 -63.54
N HIS A 189 2.40 -2.47 -63.55
CA HIS A 189 3.28 -2.49 -62.38
C HIS A 189 3.98 -1.13 -62.18
N GLN A 190 4.31 -0.43 -63.27
CA GLN A 190 4.89 0.91 -63.17
C GLN A 190 3.88 1.91 -62.58
N HIS A 191 2.60 1.80 -62.94
CA HIS A 191 1.54 2.63 -62.37
C HIS A 191 1.37 2.41 -60.86
N VAL A 192 1.31 1.16 -60.40
CA VAL A 192 1.20 0.82 -58.96
C VAL A 192 2.43 1.30 -58.19
N MET A 193 3.64 1.13 -58.73
CA MET A 193 4.86 1.64 -58.10
C MET A 193 4.87 3.18 -58.01
N GLY A 194 4.36 3.87 -59.03
CA GLY A 194 4.20 5.34 -59.00
C GLY A 194 3.23 5.80 -57.91
N GLU A 195 2.10 5.12 -57.74
CA GLU A 195 1.12 5.44 -56.69
C GLU A 195 1.69 5.18 -55.28
N LEU A 196 2.38 4.06 -55.08
CA LEU A 196 3.05 3.74 -53.82
C LEU A 196 4.11 4.80 -53.46
N ARG A 197 4.92 5.25 -54.42
CA ARG A 197 5.88 6.35 -54.20
C ARG A 197 5.20 7.64 -53.78
N SER A 198 4.10 8.01 -54.43
CA SER A 198 3.34 9.22 -54.10
C SER A 198 2.77 9.16 -52.68
N LYS A 199 2.12 8.05 -52.30
CA LYS A 199 1.59 7.85 -50.95
C LYS A 199 2.69 7.82 -49.88
N PHE A 200 3.84 7.21 -50.19
CA PHE A 200 4.99 7.18 -49.28
C PHE A 200 5.59 8.57 -49.07
N SER A 201 5.77 9.36 -50.14
CA SER A 201 6.23 10.75 -50.08
C SER A 201 5.30 11.63 -49.23
N GLN A 202 3.98 11.46 -49.37
CA GLN A 202 3.00 12.16 -48.52
C GLN A 202 3.20 11.81 -47.03
N ARG A 203 3.38 10.53 -46.69
CA ARG A 203 3.66 10.09 -45.31
C ARG A 203 4.99 10.65 -44.79
N GLN A 204 6.03 10.71 -45.63
CA GLN A 204 7.33 11.29 -45.28
C GLN A 204 7.20 12.79 -44.94
N ASN A 205 6.40 13.54 -45.67
CA ASN A 205 6.16 14.96 -45.39
C ASN A 205 5.38 15.16 -44.07
N VAL A 206 4.36 14.33 -43.81
CA VAL A 206 3.64 14.35 -42.52
C VAL A 206 4.59 14.06 -41.36
N PHE A 207 5.43 13.02 -41.50
CA PHE A 207 6.44 12.68 -40.50
C PHE A 207 7.42 13.83 -40.25
N ALA A 208 7.94 14.47 -41.30
CA ALA A 208 8.85 15.61 -41.18
C ALA A 208 8.19 16.79 -40.45
N THR A 209 6.96 17.14 -40.83
CA THR A 209 6.19 18.22 -40.19
C THR A 209 5.96 17.96 -38.71
N ARG A 210 5.55 16.73 -38.35
CA ARG A 210 5.31 16.33 -36.95
C ARG A 210 6.61 16.30 -36.14
N SER A 211 7.72 15.89 -36.75
CA SER A 211 9.05 15.88 -36.12
C SER A 211 9.53 17.29 -35.80
N ILE A 212 9.35 18.25 -36.71
CA ILE A 212 9.68 19.66 -36.47
C ILE A 212 8.82 20.25 -35.34
N ALA A 213 7.51 19.95 -35.34
CA ALA A 213 6.62 20.39 -34.28
C ALA A 213 7.03 19.82 -32.90
N LEU A 214 7.42 18.54 -32.84
CA LEU A 214 7.93 17.92 -31.63
C LEU A 214 9.23 18.60 -31.16
N ALA A 215 10.19 18.86 -32.05
CA ALA A 215 11.43 19.54 -31.73
C ALA A 215 11.18 20.94 -31.13
N ARG A 216 10.26 21.72 -31.71
CA ARG A 216 9.86 23.04 -31.17
C ARG A 216 9.27 22.92 -29.76
N LYS A 217 8.38 21.94 -29.54
CA LYS A 217 7.79 21.69 -28.22
C LYS A 217 8.87 21.31 -27.18
N GLN A 218 9.83 20.47 -27.55
CA GLN A 218 10.94 20.09 -26.67
C GLN A 218 11.85 21.29 -26.32
N VAL A 219 12.17 22.14 -27.30
CA VAL A 219 12.97 23.35 -27.07
C VAL A 219 12.24 24.34 -26.16
N TRP A 220 10.93 24.56 -26.36
CA TRP A 220 10.14 25.42 -25.48
C TRP A 220 10.10 24.90 -24.04
N LEU A 221 9.89 23.58 -23.86
CA LEU A 221 9.86 22.96 -22.54
C LEU A 221 11.20 23.14 -21.79
N ARG A 222 12.32 22.90 -22.49
CA ARG A 222 13.68 22.95 -21.93
C ARG A 222 14.20 24.38 -21.73
N GLY A 223 13.95 25.27 -22.69
CA GLY A 223 14.48 26.63 -22.66
C GLY A 223 13.63 27.62 -21.88
N VAL A 224 12.29 27.47 -21.92
CA VAL A 224 11.35 28.49 -21.44
C VAL A 224 10.56 28.01 -20.22
N ALA A 225 9.94 26.83 -20.28
CA ALA A 225 8.97 26.41 -19.26
C ALA A 225 9.62 25.95 -17.94
N LEU A 226 10.67 25.12 -18.00
CA LEU A 226 11.29 24.51 -16.80
C LEU A 226 12.82 24.52 -16.87
N ASN A 227 13.42 25.63 -17.30
CA ASN A 227 14.87 25.74 -17.40
C ASN A 227 15.61 25.46 -16.08
N ASN A 228 16.93 25.24 -16.17
CA ASN A 228 17.79 24.93 -15.01
C ASN A 228 17.67 25.95 -13.87
N HIS A 229 17.44 27.23 -14.20
CA HIS A 229 17.24 28.27 -13.19
C HIS A 229 15.94 28.04 -12.40
N ARG A 230 14.81 27.82 -13.07
CA ARG A 230 13.52 27.51 -12.43
C ARG A 230 13.60 26.25 -11.57
N ARG A 231 14.28 25.20 -12.05
CA ARG A 231 14.54 23.99 -11.26
C ARG A 231 15.36 24.30 -10.01
N SER A 232 16.44 25.08 -10.13
CA SER A 232 17.26 25.51 -8.99
C SER A 232 16.45 26.30 -7.97
N LEU A 233 15.47 27.10 -8.40
CA LEU A 233 14.56 27.81 -7.49
C LEU A 233 13.64 26.86 -6.71
N LEU A 234 13.11 25.81 -7.36
CA LEU A 234 12.29 24.80 -6.69
C LEU A 234 13.10 24.02 -5.64
N ILE A 235 14.33 23.62 -6.00
CA ILE A 235 15.28 22.96 -5.09
C ILE A 235 15.57 23.89 -3.91
N TRP A 236 15.90 25.15 -4.18
CA TRP A 236 16.17 26.15 -3.14
C TRP A 236 14.98 26.34 -2.20
N LEU A 237 13.75 26.46 -2.73
CA LEU A 237 12.55 26.61 -1.91
C LEU A 237 12.30 25.39 -1.02
N LEU A 238 12.46 24.18 -1.57
CA LEU A 238 12.37 22.93 -0.81
C LEU A 238 13.38 22.92 0.35
N GLU A 239 14.63 23.30 0.11
CA GLU A 239 15.65 23.38 1.16
C GLU A 239 15.28 24.38 2.25
N ARG A 240 14.83 25.58 1.88
CA ARG A 240 14.47 26.62 2.85
C ARG A 240 13.28 26.20 3.71
N MET A 241 12.29 25.56 3.10
CA MET A 241 11.12 25.04 3.81
C MET A 241 11.50 23.88 4.75
N LEU A 242 12.30 22.91 4.29
CA LEU A 242 12.78 21.81 5.14
C LEU A 242 13.63 22.31 6.30
N ARG A 243 14.46 23.32 6.07
CA ARG A 243 15.28 23.93 7.11
C ARG A 243 14.42 24.62 8.16
N THR A 244 13.44 25.42 7.73
CA THR A 244 12.43 26.03 8.61
C THR A 244 11.72 24.97 9.47
N LEU A 245 11.23 23.90 8.83
CA LEU A 245 10.56 22.79 9.51
C LEU A 245 11.47 22.07 10.51
N THR A 246 12.74 21.85 10.15
CA THR A 246 13.72 21.19 11.02
C THR A 246 14.06 22.07 12.23
N THR A 247 14.28 23.36 12.02
CA THR A 247 14.54 24.32 13.10
C THR A 247 13.33 24.44 14.03
N ALA A 248 12.11 24.52 13.48
CA ALA A 248 10.89 24.50 14.26
C ALA A 248 10.69 23.18 15.02
N SER A 249 11.09 22.04 14.46
CA SER A 249 11.03 20.75 15.14
C SER A 249 11.91 20.69 16.40
N ASN A 250 13.03 21.44 16.40
CA ASN A 250 13.94 21.52 17.54
C ASN A 250 13.40 22.36 18.71
N THR A 251 12.27 23.07 18.56
CA THR A 251 11.66 23.87 19.65
C THR A 251 10.79 23.02 20.59
N GLY A 252 10.80 21.70 20.47
CA GLY A 252 10.09 20.79 21.36
C GLY A 252 8.58 20.77 21.10
N SER A 253 7.76 20.93 22.14
CA SER A 253 6.29 20.94 22.01
C SER A 253 5.78 22.06 21.10
N LEU A 254 6.51 23.18 21.02
CA LEU A 254 6.14 24.34 20.22
C LEU A 254 6.17 24.08 18.70
N PHE A 255 6.74 22.96 18.24
CA PHE A 255 6.60 22.50 16.86
C PHE A 255 5.12 22.35 16.45
N SER A 256 4.23 22.05 17.40
CA SER A 256 2.79 21.96 17.16
C SER A 256 2.15 23.24 16.60
N PHE A 257 2.82 24.41 16.72
CA PHE A 257 2.36 25.71 16.22
C PHE A 257 2.72 25.98 14.75
N VAL A 258 3.51 25.13 14.10
CA VAL A 258 3.82 25.29 12.67
C VAL A 258 2.52 25.25 11.86
N PRO A 259 2.28 26.17 10.91
CA PRO A 259 1.11 26.14 10.05
C PRO A 259 1.08 24.89 9.18
N GLU A 260 -0.09 24.28 9.01
CA GLU A 260 -0.24 23.05 8.24
C GLU A 260 0.27 23.18 6.79
N VAL A 261 0.22 24.38 6.22
CA VAL A 261 0.68 24.70 4.86
C VAL A 261 2.13 24.26 4.63
N TYR A 262 3.02 24.43 5.61
CA TYR A 262 4.42 24.03 5.47
C TYR A 262 4.57 22.53 5.28
N VAL A 263 3.80 21.72 6.02
CA VAL A 263 3.82 20.26 5.90
C VAL A 263 3.07 19.81 4.64
N ASN A 264 1.93 20.41 4.33
CA ASN A 264 1.11 20.05 3.17
C ASN A 264 1.78 20.42 1.84
N THR A 265 2.67 21.42 1.83
CA THR A 265 3.46 21.80 0.64
C THR A 265 4.60 20.82 0.35
N LEU A 266 5.10 20.11 1.37
CA LEU A 266 6.23 19.20 1.24
C LEU A 266 6.09 18.13 0.15
N PRO A 267 5.01 17.31 0.11
CA PRO A 267 4.84 16.34 -0.98
C PRO A 267 4.78 17.02 -2.35
N ILE A 268 4.12 18.17 -2.45
CA ILE A 268 3.94 18.91 -3.71
C ILE A 268 5.30 19.39 -4.26
N LEU A 269 6.14 19.98 -3.40
CA LEU A 269 7.48 20.43 -3.78
C LEU A 269 8.40 19.26 -4.09
N LEU A 270 8.35 18.18 -3.31
CA LEU A 270 9.14 16.98 -3.58
C LEU A 270 8.77 16.38 -4.93
N ASP A 271 7.48 16.31 -5.29
CA ASP A 271 7.07 15.85 -6.61
C ASP A 271 7.56 16.78 -7.72
N ALA A 272 7.51 18.09 -7.49
CA ALA A 272 8.02 19.05 -8.44
C ALA A 272 9.53 18.87 -8.70
N VAL A 273 10.32 18.66 -7.65
CA VAL A 273 11.77 18.48 -7.74
C VAL A 273 12.14 17.10 -8.30
N MET A 274 11.52 16.03 -7.82
CA MET A 274 11.91 14.65 -8.14
C MET A 274 11.30 14.16 -9.46
N ASP A 275 10.13 14.66 -9.84
CA ASP A 275 9.39 14.20 -11.01
C ASP A 275 9.23 15.32 -12.04
N PHE A 276 8.46 16.36 -11.71
CA PHE A 276 7.91 17.26 -12.72
C PHE A 276 8.94 18.20 -13.38
N SER A 277 10.06 18.46 -12.72
CA SER A 277 11.09 19.37 -13.24
C SER A 277 12.17 18.69 -14.10
N HIS A 278 12.07 17.38 -14.36
CA HIS A 278 12.92 16.71 -15.34
C HIS A 278 12.33 16.78 -16.76
N HIS A 279 13.15 17.18 -17.73
CA HIS A 279 12.75 17.28 -19.14
C HIS A 279 12.84 15.96 -19.91
N ASP A 280 13.66 15.03 -19.43
CA ASP A 280 13.83 13.70 -20.00
C ASP A 280 13.40 12.68 -18.94
N LEU A 281 12.48 11.80 -19.32
CA LEU A 281 11.97 10.73 -18.45
C LEU A 281 13.08 9.75 -18.06
N LYS A 282 14.16 9.64 -18.84
CA LYS A 282 15.35 8.86 -18.47
C LYS A 282 16.20 9.56 -17.41
N ALA A 283 16.31 10.89 -17.49
CA ALA A 283 17.06 11.69 -16.52
C ALA A 283 16.33 11.86 -15.17
N GLN A 284 15.04 11.53 -15.10
CA GLN A 284 14.25 11.51 -13.87
C GLN A 284 14.86 10.59 -12.78
N PHE A 285 15.68 9.61 -13.17
CA PHE A 285 16.32 8.68 -12.24
C PHE A 285 17.68 9.18 -11.71
N GLU A 286 18.17 10.33 -12.20
CA GLU A 286 19.46 10.92 -11.85
C GLU A 286 19.26 12.32 -11.22
N ALA A 287 18.79 12.36 -9.97
CA ALA A 287 18.58 13.62 -9.22
C ALA A 287 19.83 14.06 -8.43
N SER A 288 20.98 14.21 -9.10
CA SER A 288 22.25 14.56 -8.44
C SER A 288 22.29 16.01 -7.93
N ASP A 289 21.59 16.92 -8.60
CA ASP A 289 21.56 18.34 -8.26
C ASP A 289 20.73 18.67 -7.01
N ALA A 290 19.76 17.82 -6.67
CA ALA A 290 18.88 17.97 -5.51
C ALA A 290 19.27 17.06 -4.33
N GLU A 291 20.42 16.37 -4.37
CA GLU A 291 20.79 15.34 -3.39
C GLU A 291 20.73 15.83 -1.94
N CYS A 292 21.25 17.03 -1.66
CA CYS A 292 21.21 17.63 -0.32
C CYS A 292 19.78 17.83 0.19
N SER A 293 18.90 18.39 -0.63
CA SER A 293 17.52 18.68 -0.28
C SER A 293 16.70 17.39 -0.10
N VAL A 294 16.97 16.37 -0.92
CA VAL A 294 16.33 15.04 -0.81
C VAL A 294 16.79 14.31 0.44
N ASN A 295 18.08 14.36 0.80
CA ASN A 295 18.60 13.81 2.05
C ASN A 295 17.98 14.50 3.27
N ALA A 296 17.86 15.83 3.24
CA ALA A 296 17.20 16.58 4.31
C ALA A 296 15.71 16.21 4.43
N ALA A 297 15.01 16.02 3.30
CA ALA A 297 13.63 15.57 3.29
C ALA A 297 13.49 14.16 3.90
N ALA A 298 14.37 13.23 3.51
CA ALA A 298 14.38 11.87 4.04
C ALA A 298 14.59 11.84 5.56
N GLU A 299 15.56 12.61 6.07
CA GLU A 299 15.82 12.71 7.51
C GLU A 299 14.61 13.25 8.27
N PHE A 300 14.03 14.36 7.79
CA PHE A 300 12.85 14.98 8.38
C PHE A 300 11.64 14.02 8.38
N LEU A 301 11.35 13.40 7.24
CA LEU A 301 10.20 12.50 7.09
C LEU A 301 10.33 11.24 7.96
N GLY A 302 11.53 10.66 8.07
CA GLY A 302 11.73 9.48 8.91
C GLY A 302 11.49 9.76 10.39
N ILE A 303 11.87 10.95 10.87
CA ILE A 303 11.59 11.38 12.24
C ILE A 303 10.10 11.70 12.42
N HIS A 304 9.48 12.41 11.47
CA HIS A 304 8.18 13.05 11.68
C HIS A 304 6.95 12.26 11.21
N SER A 305 7.13 11.16 10.48
CA SER A 305 6.02 10.32 9.96
C SER A 305 5.01 9.81 11.00
N ALA A 306 5.43 9.71 12.26
CA ALA A 306 4.65 9.19 13.37
C ALA A 306 4.71 10.11 14.61
N ASP A 307 5.14 11.35 14.43
CA ASP A 307 5.38 12.30 15.51
C ASP A 307 4.06 12.67 16.22
N PRO A 308 3.96 12.46 17.55
CA PRO A 308 2.75 12.75 18.29
C PRO A 308 2.38 14.23 18.31
N ARG A 309 3.33 15.14 18.03
CA ARG A 309 3.10 16.59 17.95
C ARG A 309 2.29 16.98 16.71
N ILE A 310 2.24 16.12 15.71
CA ILE A 310 1.46 16.28 14.49
C ILE A 310 0.14 15.54 14.69
N VAL A 311 -0.94 16.30 14.87
CA VAL A 311 -2.28 15.76 15.14
C VAL A 311 -3.15 15.78 13.89
N LEU A 312 -3.06 16.85 13.09
CA LEU A 312 -3.86 17.03 11.88
C LEU A 312 -3.72 15.87 10.89
N ALA A 313 -4.85 15.37 10.41
CA ALA A 313 -4.91 14.30 9.43
C ALA A 313 -4.29 14.72 8.09
N SER A 314 -4.57 15.95 7.62
CA SER A 314 -4.00 16.52 6.39
C SER A 314 -2.46 16.46 6.38
N CYS A 315 -1.83 16.83 7.49
CA CYS A 315 -0.39 16.79 7.67
C CYS A 315 0.15 15.36 7.69
N LYS A 316 -0.50 14.43 8.42
CA LYS A 316 -0.10 13.02 8.45
C LYS A 316 -0.15 12.40 7.07
N ASP A 317 -1.21 12.65 6.32
CA ASP A 317 -1.37 12.17 4.94
C ASP A 317 -0.31 12.79 4.04
N SER A 318 -0.03 14.09 4.17
CA SER A 318 1.00 14.78 3.39
C SER A 318 2.41 14.24 3.63
N LEU A 319 2.74 13.88 4.87
CA LEU A 319 4.03 13.25 5.20
C LEU A 319 4.15 11.84 4.58
N LEU A 320 3.07 11.05 4.65
CA LEU A 320 3.05 9.72 4.01
C LEU A 320 3.12 9.82 2.49
N GLN A 321 2.46 10.81 1.88
CA GLN A 321 2.58 11.09 0.45
C GLN A 321 4.00 11.49 0.06
N ALA A 322 4.66 12.33 0.86
CA ALA A 322 6.05 12.74 0.64
C ALA A 322 7.03 11.54 0.72
N LEU A 323 6.82 10.64 1.69
CA LEU A 323 7.53 9.36 1.75
C LEU A 323 7.24 8.49 0.51
N GLY A 324 5.99 8.48 0.04
CA GLY A 324 5.59 7.83 -1.20
C GLY A 324 6.39 8.36 -2.39
N THR A 325 6.63 9.67 -2.44
CA THR A 325 7.47 10.29 -3.47
C THR A 325 8.91 9.82 -3.40
N LEU A 326 9.52 9.77 -2.21
CA LEU A 326 10.89 9.28 -2.05
C LEU A 326 11.04 7.81 -2.47
N THR A 327 10.12 6.94 -2.04
CA THR A 327 10.16 5.50 -2.33
C THR A 327 9.85 5.13 -3.79
N CYS A 328 9.34 6.08 -4.58
CA CYS A 328 9.19 5.92 -6.02
C CYS A 328 10.48 6.16 -6.81
N HIS A 329 11.50 6.77 -6.19
CA HIS A 329 12.74 7.17 -6.86
C HIS A 329 13.95 6.50 -6.21
N LYS A 330 14.88 6.02 -7.04
CA LYS A 330 16.14 5.41 -6.57
C LYS A 330 16.96 6.34 -5.67
N SER A 331 17.03 7.63 -6.01
CA SER A 331 17.70 8.64 -5.18
C SER A 331 16.99 8.86 -3.83
N GLY A 332 15.66 8.82 -3.81
CA GLY A 332 14.88 8.95 -2.58
C GLY A 332 15.02 7.75 -1.64
N VAL A 333 15.02 6.52 -2.18
CA VAL A 333 15.30 5.30 -1.40
C VAL A 333 16.72 5.37 -0.81
N ARG A 334 17.72 5.72 -1.61
CA ARG A 334 19.11 5.89 -1.12
C ARG A 334 19.23 6.98 -0.06
N ALA A 335 18.47 8.07 -0.17
CA ALA A 335 18.43 9.11 0.84
C ALA A 335 17.89 8.57 2.17
N LEU A 336 16.78 7.81 2.13
CA LEU A 336 16.23 7.13 3.31
C LEU A 336 17.24 6.16 3.94
N GLU A 337 18.00 5.41 3.13
CA GLU A 337 19.03 4.47 3.62
C GLU A 337 20.22 5.17 4.30
N ARG A 338 20.47 6.44 3.99
CA ARG A 338 21.56 7.26 4.56
C ARG A 338 21.14 8.07 5.79
N THR A 339 19.85 8.11 6.12
CA THR A 339 19.34 8.82 7.30
C THR A 339 19.92 8.26 8.59
N SER A 340 19.82 9.04 9.66
CA SER A 340 20.27 8.62 10.98
C SER A 340 19.54 7.34 11.45
N LYS A 341 20.22 6.50 12.23
CA LYS A 341 19.62 5.28 12.80
C LYS A 341 18.33 5.58 13.58
N ARG A 342 18.26 6.74 14.24
CA ARG A 342 17.07 7.23 14.94
C ARG A 342 15.91 7.46 13.96
N SER A 343 16.17 8.14 12.85
CA SER A 343 15.17 8.40 11.81
C SER A 343 14.68 7.09 11.19
N GLN A 344 15.59 6.17 10.84
CA GLN A 344 15.24 4.84 10.31
C GLN A 344 14.38 4.03 11.27
N ALA A 345 14.78 3.94 12.55
CA ALA A 345 14.02 3.20 13.56
C ALA A 345 12.64 3.82 13.82
N SER A 346 12.53 5.15 13.79
CA SER A 346 11.27 5.87 13.91
C SER A 346 10.33 5.55 12.75
N LEU A 347 10.85 5.61 11.52
CA LEU A 347 10.10 5.29 10.30
C LEU A 347 9.61 3.84 10.30
N VAL A 348 10.49 2.87 10.58
CA VAL A 348 10.11 1.44 10.62
C VAL A 348 9.03 1.19 11.66
N ARG A 349 9.17 1.76 12.86
CA ARG A 349 8.14 1.66 13.91
C ARG A 349 6.83 2.34 13.48
N ALA A 350 6.88 3.44 12.73
CA ALA A 350 5.71 4.13 12.20
C ALA A 350 4.92 3.27 11.20
N LEU A 351 5.64 2.61 10.29
CA LEU A 351 5.06 1.77 9.25
C LEU A 351 4.46 0.48 9.82
N LEU A 352 5.12 -0.13 10.81
CA LEU A 352 4.69 -1.37 11.47
C LEU A 352 3.64 -1.16 12.58
N ARG A 353 3.08 0.03 12.76
CA ARG A 353 1.97 0.23 13.70
C ARG A 353 0.77 -0.63 13.28
N PRO A 354 0.12 -1.35 14.22
CA PRO A 354 -1.06 -2.17 13.94
C PRO A 354 -2.14 -1.40 13.16
N TYR A 355 -2.92 -2.14 12.36
CA TYR A 355 -3.93 -1.57 11.45
C TYR A 355 -5.26 -1.23 12.12
N GLU A 356 -5.38 -1.46 13.42
CA GLU A 356 -6.59 -1.17 14.19
C GLU A 356 -6.75 0.33 14.44
N ASN A 357 -7.99 0.84 14.30
CA ASN A 357 -8.38 2.22 14.61
C ASN A 357 -7.56 3.33 13.91
N ARG A 358 -6.95 3.03 12.75
CA ARG A 358 -6.20 4.01 11.97
C ARG A 358 -6.30 3.77 10.46
N ALA A 359 -6.12 4.82 9.67
CA ALA A 359 -5.88 4.68 8.24
C ALA A 359 -4.48 4.06 8.01
N TRP A 360 -4.44 2.86 7.43
CA TRP A 360 -3.21 2.06 7.29
C TRP A 360 -2.76 1.86 5.83
N GLY A 361 -3.66 2.05 4.85
CA GLY A 361 -3.37 1.73 3.44
C GLY A 361 -2.07 2.34 2.91
N GLN A 362 -1.83 3.62 3.19
CA GLN A 362 -0.59 4.33 2.81
C GLN A 362 0.66 3.76 3.48
N SER A 363 0.57 3.32 4.74
CA SER A 363 1.71 2.70 5.45
C SER A 363 2.03 1.31 4.88
N ASN A 364 1.01 0.48 4.64
CA ASN A 364 1.17 -0.84 4.01
C ASN A 364 1.87 -0.71 2.67
N TRP A 365 1.44 0.28 1.89
CA TRP A 365 2.03 0.62 0.62
C TRP A 365 3.51 0.98 0.67
N LEU A 366 3.92 1.80 1.64
CA LEU A 366 5.33 2.16 1.81
C LEU A 366 6.17 0.92 2.13
N LEU A 367 5.64 -0.04 2.90
CA LEU A 367 6.31 -1.34 3.10
C LEU A 367 6.48 -2.07 1.77
N LEU A 368 5.41 -2.16 0.95
CA LEU A 368 5.47 -2.79 -0.36
C LEU A 368 6.44 -2.10 -1.32
N ARG A 369 6.66 -0.78 -1.20
CA ARG A 369 7.66 -0.08 -2.02
C ARG A 369 9.08 -0.52 -1.70
N PHE A 370 9.38 -0.88 -0.45
CA PHE A 370 10.67 -1.48 -0.12
C PHE A 370 10.79 -2.94 -0.56
N TRP A 371 9.66 -3.63 -0.78
CA TRP A 371 9.60 -5.04 -1.19
C TRP A 371 9.58 -5.26 -2.70
N MET A 372 8.85 -4.42 -3.45
CA MET A 372 8.63 -4.56 -4.88
C MET A 372 9.94 -4.68 -5.66
N GLY A 373 10.09 -5.80 -6.40
CA GLY A 373 11.32 -6.20 -7.06
C GLY A 373 11.98 -7.45 -6.46
N GLU A 374 11.70 -7.80 -5.20
CA GLU A 374 12.29 -8.95 -4.49
C GLU A 374 11.29 -10.09 -4.21
N GLY A 375 9.98 -9.84 -4.32
CA GLY A 375 8.96 -10.88 -4.13
C GLY A 375 8.81 -11.82 -5.31
N TYR A 376 8.25 -13.01 -5.05
CA TYR A 376 8.00 -14.04 -6.06
C TYR A 376 7.09 -13.50 -7.15
N ALA A 377 7.59 -13.53 -8.40
CA ALA A 377 6.90 -12.99 -9.55
C ALA A 377 6.37 -11.55 -9.33
N TYR A 378 7.10 -10.75 -8.54
CA TYR A 378 6.73 -9.38 -8.14
C TYR A 378 7.80 -8.36 -8.53
N LYS A 379 8.16 -8.38 -9.81
CA LYS A 379 9.31 -7.64 -10.37
C LYS A 379 9.00 -6.21 -10.77
N ASP A 380 7.76 -5.94 -11.16
CA ASP A 380 7.32 -4.66 -11.70
C ASP A 380 5.92 -4.33 -11.15
N SER A 381 5.63 -3.04 -11.05
CA SER A 381 4.32 -2.53 -10.65
C SER A 381 3.26 -2.67 -11.75
N ARG A 382 3.69 -2.78 -13.02
CA ARG A 382 2.80 -2.89 -14.17
C ARG A 382 2.04 -4.21 -14.15
N GLN A 383 0.76 -4.16 -14.54
CA GLN A 383 -0.03 -5.36 -14.70
C GLN A 383 0.58 -6.23 -15.82
N PRO A 384 0.85 -7.52 -15.56
CA PRO A 384 1.39 -8.40 -16.55
C PRO A 384 0.35 -8.70 -17.62
N SER A 385 0.69 -8.50 -18.90
CA SER A 385 -0.17 -8.84 -20.02
C SER A 385 0.42 -10.00 -20.84
N VAL A 386 -0.42 -10.99 -21.15
CA VAL A 386 -0.08 -12.24 -21.88
C VAL A 386 0.51 -11.97 -23.28
N TRP A 387 0.22 -10.80 -23.86
CA TRP A 387 0.60 -10.43 -25.24
C TRP A 387 1.81 -9.48 -25.35
N GLN A 388 2.75 -9.50 -24.41
CA GLN A 388 4.01 -8.71 -24.53
C GLN A 388 5.07 -9.37 -25.43
N GLY A 389 4.68 -10.29 -26.33
CA GLY A 389 5.54 -11.04 -27.24
C GLY A 389 6.15 -10.24 -28.40
N GLY A 390 6.23 -8.91 -28.33
CA GLY A 390 6.82 -8.10 -29.38
C GLY A 390 7.25 -6.73 -28.86
N SER A 391 8.57 -6.52 -28.78
CA SER A 391 9.27 -5.32 -28.29
C SER A 391 8.94 -4.93 -26.84
N LEU A 392 9.98 -4.82 -25.99
CA LEU A 392 9.88 -4.18 -24.67
C LEU A 392 9.05 -2.89 -24.81
N PRO A 393 7.97 -2.70 -24.03
CA PRO A 393 7.33 -1.39 -23.97
C PRO A 393 8.41 -0.38 -23.55
N LEU A 394 8.79 0.52 -24.47
CA LEU A 394 9.73 1.61 -24.15
C LEU A 394 9.13 2.40 -22.99
N HIS A 395 9.93 2.55 -21.94
CA HIS A 395 9.64 3.26 -20.69
C HIS A 395 8.68 4.44 -20.90
N GLN A 396 7.40 4.23 -20.64
CA GLN A 396 6.51 5.33 -20.28
C GLN A 396 7.03 5.83 -18.93
N GLY A 397 7.19 7.13 -18.77
CA GLY A 397 7.75 7.73 -17.56
C GLY A 397 6.96 7.34 -16.31
N LEU A 398 7.39 7.87 -15.15
CA LEU A 398 6.53 7.92 -13.97
C LEU A 398 5.30 8.78 -14.33
N CYS A 399 4.29 8.19 -14.97
CA CYS A 399 3.11 8.87 -15.50
C CYS A 399 2.18 9.21 -14.32
N ARG A 400 2.63 10.12 -13.45
CA ARG A 400 1.85 10.68 -12.36
C ARG A 400 0.92 11.75 -12.89
N SER A 401 -0.03 11.36 -13.73
CA SER A 401 -1.14 12.25 -14.08
C SER A 401 -2.11 12.29 -12.89
N ARG A 402 -1.74 13.04 -11.84
CA ARG A 402 -2.64 13.45 -10.74
C ARG A 402 -3.93 14.10 -11.27
N SER A 403 -3.96 14.54 -12.53
CA SER A 403 -5.14 15.12 -13.18
C SER A 403 -6.13 14.10 -13.75
N ARG A 404 -5.78 12.81 -13.87
CA ARG A 404 -6.71 11.77 -14.39
C ARG A 404 -7.31 10.88 -13.31
N ASN A 405 -6.66 10.77 -12.15
CA ASN A 405 -7.17 10.03 -11.01
C ASN A 405 -7.67 11.03 -9.96
N GLU A 406 -8.99 11.16 -9.85
CA GLU A 406 -9.67 11.95 -8.79
C GLU A 406 -9.37 11.42 -7.37
N THR A 407 -8.67 10.29 -7.25
CA THR A 407 -8.27 9.70 -5.97
C THR A 407 -6.92 10.26 -5.51
N HIS A 408 -7.00 11.17 -4.54
CA HIS A 408 -5.86 11.75 -3.83
C HIS A 408 -5.03 10.75 -2.99
N THR A 409 -5.36 9.45 -2.99
CA THR A 409 -4.95 8.54 -1.91
C THR A 409 -4.50 7.13 -2.31
N GLY A 410 -3.81 6.95 -3.45
CA GLY A 410 -2.89 5.80 -3.57
C GLY A 410 -3.16 4.84 -4.71
N LEU A 411 -2.77 5.23 -5.91
CA LEU A 411 -2.43 4.32 -7.01
C LEU A 411 -1.00 4.56 -7.57
N LEU A 412 -0.18 5.37 -6.88
CA LEU A 412 1.20 5.66 -7.26
C LEU A 412 2.14 4.43 -7.29
N HIS A 413 1.90 3.38 -6.48
CA HIS A 413 2.74 2.18 -6.42
C HIS A 413 2.56 1.28 -7.62
N ASN A 414 1.41 1.35 -8.32
CA ASN A 414 1.10 0.51 -9.47
C ASN A 414 1.78 1.07 -10.74
N VAL A 415 2.29 2.30 -10.66
CA VAL A 415 2.86 3.03 -11.79
C VAL A 415 4.37 3.23 -11.63
N ALA A 416 4.88 3.27 -10.40
CA ALA A 416 6.29 3.54 -10.15
C ALA A 416 7.16 2.28 -10.29
N PRO A 417 8.31 2.36 -11.01
CA PRO A 417 9.17 1.21 -11.21
C PRO A 417 9.70 0.69 -9.87
N ALA A 418 10.03 -0.60 -9.85
CA ALA A 418 10.57 -1.27 -8.67
C ALA A 418 11.88 -0.61 -8.22
N ASN A 419 11.94 -0.25 -6.94
CA ASN A 419 13.14 0.29 -6.29
C ASN A 419 13.25 -0.34 -4.88
N PRO A 420 13.49 -1.66 -4.79
CA PRO A 420 13.51 -2.36 -3.51
C PRO A 420 14.65 -1.86 -2.62
N SER A 421 14.46 -1.93 -1.30
CA SER A 421 15.50 -1.61 -0.31
C SER A 421 15.74 -2.78 0.62
N LYS A 422 16.83 -3.54 0.36
CA LYS A 422 17.29 -4.59 1.26
C LYS A 422 17.66 -4.07 2.64
N HIS A 423 18.10 -2.81 2.72
CA HIS A 423 18.40 -2.16 4.00
C HIS A 423 17.15 -2.01 4.86
N PHE A 424 16.07 -1.43 4.33
CA PHE A 424 14.82 -1.30 5.07
C PHE A 424 14.13 -2.63 5.33
N GLN A 425 14.20 -3.59 4.40
CA GLN A 425 13.71 -4.96 4.62
C GLN A 425 14.39 -5.60 5.84
N ARG A 426 15.73 -5.50 5.95
CA ARG A 426 16.46 -6.01 7.13
C ARG A 426 16.11 -5.26 8.41
N LEU A 427 15.92 -3.95 8.36
CA LEU A 427 15.50 -3.16 9.53
C LEU A 427 14.09 -3.54 9.99
N ILE A 428 13.17 -3.79 9.06
CA ILE A 428 11.82 -4.28 9.33
C ILE A 428 11.90 -5.64 10.00
N GLY A 429 12.62 -6.59 9.41
CA GLY A 429 12.82 -7.93 9.97
C GLY A 429 13.44 -7.88 11.38
N ALA A 430 14.54 -7.15 11.54
CA ALA A 430 15.19 -6.96 12.84
C ALA A 430 14.24 -6.37 13.89
N LYS A 431 13.39 -5.41 13.50
CA LYS A 431 12.45 -4.81 14.45
C LYS A 431 11.34 -5.75 14.89
N LEU A 432 10.86 -6.60 13.99
CA LEU A 432 9.85 -7.63 14.29
C LEU A 432 10.42 -8.76 15.15
N LEU A 433 11.71 -9.08 14.99
CA LEU A 433 12.38 -10.07 15.83
C LEU A 433 12.68 -9.54 17.24
N GLU A 434 13.03 -8.26 17.38
CA GLU A 434 13.35 -7.60 18.66
C GLU A 434 12.15 -7.50 19.62
N ASP A 435 10.96 -7.15 19.09
CA ASP A 435 9.78 -6.83 19.90
C ASP A 435 8.62 -7.77 19.56
N GLU A 436 8.55 -8.90 20.26
CA GLU A 436 7.58 -9.96 19.99
C GLU A 436 6.12 -9.50 20.14
N PRO A 437 5.69 -8.86 21.25
CA PRO A 437 4.30 -8.42 21.38
C PRO A 437 3.89 -7.43 20.28
N PHE A 438 4.80 -6.54 19.90
CA PHE A 438 4.59 -5.61 18.80
C PHE A 438 4.43 -6.32 17.45
N ALA A 439 5.31 -7.29 17.15
CA ALA A 439 5.25 -8.08 15.92
C ALA A 439 3.96 -8.91 15.84
N THR A 440 3.57 -9.57 16.93
CA THR A 440 2.32 -10.33 17.02
C THR A 440 1.10 -9.44 16.82
N ALA A 441 1.04 -8.26 17.45
CA ALA A 441 -0.06 -7.31 17.27
C ALA A 441 -0.16 -6.81 15.82
N PHE A 442 0.97 -6.47 15.21
CA PHE A 442 1.02 -6.07 13.81
C PHE A 442 0.53 -7.19 12.87
N LEU A 443 1.10 -8.39 12.96
CA LEU A 443 0.73 -9.52 12.09
C LEU A 443 -0.72 -9.96 12.29
N ASN A 444 -1.21 -9.99 13.52
CA ASN A 444 -2.62 -10.28 13.77
C ASN A 444 -3.52 -9.24 13.11
N SER A 445 -3.16 -7.96 13.15
CA SER A 445 -3.92 -6.92 12.46
C SER A 445 -3.87 -7.07 10.94
N VAL A 446 -2.72 -7.43 10.35
CA VAL A 446 -2.58 -7.70 8.90
C VAL A 446 -3.46 -8.88 8.48
N LEU A 447 -3.38 -10.01 9.20
CA LEU A 447 -4.16 -11.21 8.91
C LEU A 447 -5.66 -10.96 9.06
N SER A 448 -6.08 -10.20 10.08
CA SER A 448 -7.49 -9.84 10.26
C SER A 448 -8.01 -8.94 9.14
N GLN A 449 -7.23 -7.92 8.72
CA GLN A 449 -7.62 -7.07 7.60
C GLN A 449 -7.63 -7.82 6.27
N LEU A 450 -6.73 -8.80 6.09
CA LEU A 450 -6.69 -9.64 4.89
C LEU A 450 -7.92 -10.55 4.82
N ASN A 451 -8.29 -11.19 5.93
CA ASN A 451 -9.50 -11.99 5.99
C ASN A 451 -10.76 -11.17 5.70
N TRP A 452 -10.84 -9.94 6.25
CA TRP A 452 -11.93 -9.02 5.95
C TRP A 452 -11.97 -8.63 4.46
N ALA A 453 -10.87 -8.11 3.92
CA ALA A 453 -10.79 -7.66 2.53
C ALA A 453 -11.10 -8.78 1.54
N PHE A 454 -10.60 -9.99 1.81
CA PHE A 454 -10.86 -11.16 0.97
C PHE A 454 -12.32 -11.63 1.06
N SER A 455 -12.92 -11.62 2.25
CA SER A 455 -14.33 -12.00 2.42
C SER A 455 -15.25 -11.05 1.67
N GLU A 456 -15.04 -9.74 1.83
CA GLU A 456 -15.78 -8.70 1.09
C GLU A 456 -15.59 -8.84 -0.42
N PHE A 457 -14.37 -9.13 -0.87
CA PHE A 457 -14.09 -9.39 -2.29
C PHE A 457 -14.92 -10.56 -2.82
N ILE A 458 -14.93 -11.71 -2.14
CA ILE A 458 -15.70 -12.89 -2.57
C ILE A 458 -17.21 -12.59 -2.58
N LEU A 459 -17.73 -11.88 -1.57
CA LEU A 459 -19.14 -11.49 -1.54
C LEU A 459 -19.52 -10.64 -2.76
N LEU A 460 -18.70 -9.65 -3.11
CA LEU A 460 -18.93 -8.81 -4.29
C LEU A 460 -18.87 -9.61 -5.60
N LEU A 461 -17.95 -10.57 -5.73
CA LEU A 461 -17.92 -11.46 -6.89
C LEU A 461 -19.21 -12.29 -7.02
N GLN A 462 -19.72 -12.82 -5.90
CA GLN A 462 -20.96 -13.59 -5.87
C GLN A 462 -22.16 -12.71 -6.23
N GLU A 463 -22.22 -11.47 -5.74
CA GLU A 463 -23.27 -10.51 -6.10
C GLU A 463 -23.27 -10.19 -7.59
N ILE A 464 -22.08 -9.93 -8.18
CA ILE A 464 -21.92 -9.68 -9.61
C ILE A 464 -22.42 -10.89 -10.42
N GLN A 465 -22.00 -12.10 -10.06
CA GLN A 465 -22.44 -13.33 -10.71
C GLN A 465 -23.95 -13.56 -10.60
N ASN A 466 -24.51 -13.40 -9.40
CA ASN A 466 -25.94 -13.58 -9.14
C ASN A 466 -26.79 -12.59 -9.93
N THR A 467 -26.33 -11.34 -10.04
CA THR A 467 -27.01 -10.29 -10.81
C THR A 467 -26.98 -10.62 -12.30
N ALA A 468 -25.84 -11.07 -12.81
CA ALA A 468 -25.69 -11.49 -14.21
C ALA A 468 -26.59 -12.69 -14.57
N GLN A 469 -26.72 -13.66 -13.66
CA GLN A 469 -27.51 -14.87 -13.88
C GLN A 469 -29.03 -14.61 -13.83
N ARG A 470 -29.49 -13.58 -13.12
CA ARG A 470 -30.92 -13.23 -13.03
C ARG A 470 -31.50 -12.64 -14.32
N GLN A 471 -30.69 -12.38 -15.36
CA GLN A 471 -31.11 -11.81 -16.65
C GLN A 471 -31.94 -10.52 -16.54
N GLU A 472 -31.90 -9.82 -15.41
CA GLU A 472 -32.40 -8.45 -15.36
C GLU A 472 -31.42 -7.61 -16.18
N ASN A 473 -31.91 -6.84 -17.16
CA ASN A 473 -31.14 -5.87 -17.95
C ASN A 473 -30.65 -4.68 -17.10
N THR A 474 -30.20 -4.95 -15.87
CA THR A 474 -29.72 -3.97 -14.92
C THR A 474 -28.24 -3.79 -15.19
N LEU A 475 -27.88 -2.62 -15.73
CA LEU A 475 -26.48 -2.20 -15.85
C LEU A 475 -25.81 -2.31 -14.49
N PHE A 476 -24.65 -2.98 -14.41
CA PHE A 476 -23.86 -3.05 -13.17
C PHE A 476 -23.55 -1.64 -12.70
N GLU A 477 -23.74 -1.37 -11.41
CA GLU A 477 -23.39 -0.06 -10.86
C GLU A 477 -21.86 0.10 -10.90
N PRO A 478 -21.30 1.09 -11.63
CA PRO A 478 -19.84 1.23 -11.77
C PRO A 478 -19.13 1.42 -10.42
N LYS A 479 -19.84 1.96 -9.43
CA LYS A 479 -19.36 2.11 -8.05
C LYS A 479 -19.10 0.75 -7.40
N GLN A 480 -19.99 -0.23 -7.55
CA GLN A 480 -19.85 -1.57 -6.97
C GLN A 480 -18.66 -2.30 -7.60
N LEU A 481 -18.48 -2.20 -8.93
CA LEU A 481 -17.33 -2.78 -9.63
C LEU A 481 -16.00 -2.18 -9.14
N LYS A 482 -15.94 -0.85 -8.94
CA LYS A 482 -14.75 -0.19 -8.38
C LYS A 482 -14.44 -0.61 -6.95
N ILE A 483 -15.46 -0.81 -6.11
CA ILE A 483 -15.29 -1.33 -4.74
C ILE A 483 -14.75 -2.76 -4.79
N CYS A 484 -15.27 -3.61 -5.69
CA CYS A 484 -14.78 -4.98 -5.89
C CYS A 484 -13.30 -5.00 -6.30
N SER A 485 -12.92 -4.15 -7.26
CA SER A 485 -11.52 -3.96 -7.68
C SER A 485 -10.63 -3.50 -6.51
N MET A 486 -11.10 -2.54 -5.70
CA MET A 486 -10.39 -2.07 -4.51
C MET A 486 -10.19 -3.19 -3.47
N CYS A 487 -11.21 -3.99 -3.17
CA CYS A 487 -11.10 -5.12 -2.24
C CYS A 487 -10.09 -6.17 -2.74
N PHE A 488 -10.04 -6.41 -4.06
CA PHE A 488 -9.04 -7.26 -4.67
C PHE A 488 -7.61 -6.70 -4.50
N GLU A 489 -7.39 -5.43 -4.83
CA GLU A 489 -6.08 -4.78 -4.67
C GLU A 489 -5.63 -4.78 -3.20
N LEU A 490 -6.54 -4.53 -2.25
CA LEU A 490 -6.26 -4.60 -0.83
C LEU A 490 -5.83 -6.01 -0.41
N THR A 491 -6.57 -7.04 -0.84
CA THR A 491 -6.25 -8.45 -0.59
C THR A 491 -4.83 -8.77 -1.05
N VAL A 492 -4.51 -8.49 -2.32
CA VAL A 492 -3.17 -8.73 -2.87
C VAL A 492 -2.11 -7.95 -2.10
N SER A 493 -2.35 -6.67 -1.79
CA SER A 493 -1.39 -5.81 -1.09
C SER A 493 -1.04 -6.34 0.31
N LEU A 494 -2.01 -6.90 1.03
CA LEU A 494 -1.81 -7.47 2.35
C LEU A 494 -1.10 -8.83 2.26
N MET A 495 -1.39 -9.64 1.24
CA MET A 495 -0.65 -10.87 0.97
C MET A 495 0.83 -10.58 0.63
N ARG A 496 1.12 -9.55 -0.17
CA ARG A 496 2.49 -9.13 -0.47
C ARG A 496 3.22 -8.58 0.77
N CYS A 497 2.50 -7.95 1.69
CA CYS A 497 3.07 -7.52 2.97
C CYS A 497 3.44 -8.73 3.83
N LEU A 498 2.56 -9.73 3.87
CA LEU A 498 2.80 -10.99 4.57
C LEU A 498 3.99 -11.77 3.97
N GLU A 499 4.08 -11.85 2.65
CA GLU A 499 5.23 -12.42 1.92
C GLU A 499 6.55 -11.76 2.36
N MET A 500 6.59 -10.41 2.36
CA MET A 500 7.77 -9.66 2.79
C MET A 500 8.14 -9.98 4.24
N VAL A 501 7.17 -10.00 5.16
CA VAL A 501 7.43 -10.25 6.58
C VAL A 501 8.00 -11.65 6.80
N ILE A 502 7.40 -12.68 6.18
CA ILE A 502 7.89 -14.06 6.33
C ILE A 502 9.27 -14.22 5.70
N THR A 503 9.54 -13.55 4.59
CA THR A 503 10.88 -13.61 3.95
C THR A 503 11.94 -12.89 4.78
N THR A 504 11.59 -11.78 5.45
CA THR A 504 12.56 -10.93 6.18
C THR A 504 12.74 -11.32 7.64
N ALA A 505 11.78 -12.03 8.23
CA ALA A 505 11.80 -12.52 9.61
C ALA A 505 11.06 -13.87 9.71
N PRO A 506 11.59 -14.93 9.08
CA PRO A 506 10.96 -16.26 9.08
C PRO A 506 10.80 -16.83 10.50
N GLU A 507 11.68 -16.47 11.44
CA GLU A 507 11.70 -16.95 12.82
C GLU A 507 10.43 -16.61 13.59
N ILE A 508 9.64 -15.63 13.14
CA ILE A 508 8.34 -15.30 13.76
C ILE A 508 7.37 -16.49 13.69
N VAL A 509 7.48 -17.32 12.64
CA VAL A 509 6.61 -18.49 12.42
C VAL A 509 7.36 -19.81 12.52
N THR A 510 8.67 -19.85 12.28
CA THR A 510 9.45 -21.09 12.35
C THR A 510 9.96 -21.41 13.76
N ASP A 511 10.22 -20.42 14.61
CA ASP A 511 10.73 -20.64 15.98
C ASP A 511 9.64 -21.15 16.93
N GLU A 512 9.82 -22.36 17.46
CA GLU A 512 8.89 -22.99 18.41
C GLU A 512 8.93 -22.36 19.79
N SER A 513 10.01 -21.65 20.15
CA SER A 513 10.13 -21.01 21.46
C SER A 513 9.21 -19.80 21.62
N ARG A 514 8.68 -19.27 20.52
CA ARG A 514 7.82 -18.09 20.50
C ARG A 514 6.35 -18.45 20.77
N PRO A 515 5.69 -17.87 21.79
CA PRO A 515 4.34 -18.25 22.22
C PRO A 515 3.24 -18.18 21.14
N ASN A 516 3.39 -17.33 20.12
CA ASN A 516 2.36 -17.13 19.08
C ASN A 516 2.73 -17.70 17.71
N SER A 517 3.89 -18.36 17.56
CA SER A 517 4.34 -18.82 16.25
C SER A 517 3.38 -19.86 15.66
N ASP A 518 2.85 -20.77 16.48
CA ASP A 518 1.92 -21.84 16.04
C ASP A 518 0.60 -21.26 15.54
N LEU A 519 0.05 -20.30 16.29
CA LEU A 519 -1.20 -19.66 15.92
C LEU A 519 -1.05 -18.88 14.62
N LEU A 520 0.05 -18.12 14.47
CA LEU A 520 0.32 -17.33 13.26
C LEU A 520 0.52 -18.25 12.06
N LEU A 521 1.33 -19.30 12.19
CA LEU A 521 1.59 -20.27 11.13
C LEU A 521 0.28 -20.91 10.62
N ASN A 522 -0.54 -21.44 11.52
CA ASN A 522 -1.82 -22.07 11.15
C ASN A 522 -2.76 -21.09 10.45
N ARG A 523 -2.87 -19.85 10.95
CA ARG A 523 -3.69 -18.80 10.31
C ARG A 523 -3.18 -18.44 8.92
N ILE A 524 -1.86 -18.36 8.73
CA ILE A 524 -1.24 -18.07 7.43
C ILE A 524 -1.51 -19.21 6.44
N CYS A 525 -1.27 -20.46 6.83
CA CYS A 525 -1.53 -21.64 6.00
C CYS A 525 -3.00 -21.73 5.59
N GLN A 526 -3.93 -21.56 6.55
CA GLN A 526 -5.37 -21.54 6.29
C GLN A 526 -5.73 -20.46 5.27
N LEU A 527 -5.17 -19.26 5.40
CA LEU A 527 -5.46 -18.14 4.51
C LEU A 527 -4.98 -18.42 3.09
N ILE A 528 -3.74 -18.92 2.92
CA ILE A 528 -3.20 -19.30 1.60
C ILE A 528 -4.13 -20.33 0.93
N SER A 529 -4.50 -21.38 1.66
CA SER A 529 -5.37 -22.45 1.15
C SER A 529 -6.77 -21.95 0.79
N GLN A 530 -7.37 -21.10 1.62
CA GLN A 530 -8.67 -20.48 1.34
C GLN A 530 -8.64 -19.56 0.12
N VAL A 531 -7.60 -18.73 0.00
CA VAL A 531 -7.45 -17.84 -1.17
C VAL A 531 -7.29 -18.67 -2.44
N LEU A 532 -6.34 -19.61 -2.46
CA LEU A 532 -6.08 -20.46 -3.62
C LEU A 532 -7.31 -21.25 -4.04
N SER A 533 -7.97 -21.95 -3.11
CA SER A 533 -9.16 -22.74 -3.43
C SER A 533 -10.30 -21.93 -4.06
N ARG A 534 -10.47 -20.65 -3.72
CA ARG A 534 -11.54 -19.80 -4.28
C ARG A 534 -11.21 -19.16 -5.62
N VAL A 535 -9.92 -18.95 -5.91
CA VAL A 535 -9.48 -18.31 -7.16
C VAL A 535 -9.02 -19.30 -8.22
N THR A 536 -8.71 -20.55 -7.87
CA THR A 536 -8.19 -21.54 -8.83
C THR A 536 -9.16 -22.67 -9.16
N VAL A 537 -10.23 -22.89 -8.38
CA VAL A 537 -11.15 -24.03 -8.59
C VAL A 537 -12.34 -23.60 -9.48
N PRO A 538 -12.46 -24.11 -10.72
CA PRO A 538 -13.60 -23.85 -11.59
C PRO A 538 -14.72 -24.90 -11.42
N PRO A 539 -15.98 -24.56 -11.72
CA PRO A 539 -16.50 -23.22 -12.03
C PRO A 539 -16.68 -22.38 -10.76
N GLY A 540 -16.07 -21.19 -10.72
CA GLY A 540 -16.14 -20.27 -9.58
C GLY A 540 -16.58 -18.86 -9.98
N CYS A 541 -17.13 -18.10 -9.04
CA CYS A 541 -17.50 -16.69 -9.23
C CYS A 541 -16.31 -15.84 -9.71
N PHE A 542 -15.08 -16.19 -9.30
CA PHE A 542 -13.85 -15.54 -9.74
C PHE A 542 -13.64 -15.68 -11.26
N GLN A 543 -13.68 -16.91 -11.78
CA GLN A 543 -13.51 -17.16 -13.21
C GLN A 543 -14.59 -16.44 -14.03
N PHE A 544 -15.84 -16.45 -13.56
CA PHE A 544 -16.94 -15.71 -14.20
C PHE A 544 -16.63 -14.21 -14.36
N VAL A 545 -16.11 -13.57 -13.31
CA VAL A 545 -15.78 -12.14 -13.33
C VAL A 545 -14.56 -11.82 -14.20
N VAL A 546 -13.55 -12.70 -14.19
CA VAL A 546 -12.39 -12.58 -15.10
C VAL A 546 -12.86 -12.66 -16.56
N ASP A 547 -13.75 -13.61 -16.88
CA ASP A 547 -14.27 -13.80 -18.23
C ASP A 547 -15.16 -12.64 -18.70
N MET A 548 -15.80 -11.91 -17.77
CA MET A 548 -16.62 -10.73 -18.07
C MET A 548 -15.80 -9.59 -18.70
N CYS A 549 -14.48 -9.53 -18.47
CA CYS A 549 -13.57 -8.54 -19.07
C CYS A 549 -14.05 -7.07 -18.94
N SER A 550 -14.64 -6.70 -17.79
CA SER A 550 -15.07 -5.32 -17.55
C SER A 550 -13.90 -4.38 -17.32
N ALA A 551 -13.93 -3.19 -17.93
CA ALA A 551 -12.89 -2.17 -17.79
C ALA A 551 -12.69 -1.69 -16.34
N ASP A 552 -13.77 -1.69 -15.53
CA ASP A 552 -13.70 -1.32 -14.11
C ASP A 552 -13.02 -2.40 -13.23
N LEU A 553 -12.82 -3.62 -13.77
CA LEU A 553 -12.24 -4.77 -13.08
C LEU A 553 -10.92 -5.25 -13.70
N ASN A 554 -10.23 -4.41 -14.49
CA ASN A 554 -8.97 -4.77 -15.16
C ASN A 554 -7.89 -5.34 -14.22
N ALA A 555 -7.87 -4.92 -12.94
CA ALA A 555 -6.93 -5.44 -11.96
C ALA A 555 -7.22 -6.89 -11.53
N VAL A 556 -8.50 -7.31 -11.57
CA VAL A 556 -8.97 -8.61 -11.06
C VAL A 556 -8.57 -9.70 -12.04
N THR A 557 -7.42 -10.32 -11.78
CA THR A 557 -6.85 -11.39 -12.61
C THR A 557 -6.24 -12.49 -11.72
N HIS A 558 -6.08 -13.70 -12.26
CA HIS A 558 -5.45 -14.80 -11.53
C HIS A 558 -4.01 -14.49 -11.12
N TYR A 559 -3.26 -13.79 -11.96
CA TYR A 559 -1.83 -13.57 -11.78
C TYR A 559 -1.45 -12.97 -10.40
N PRO A 560 -1.89 -11.76 -10.02
CA PRO A 560 -1.38 -11.09 -8.82
C PRO A 560 -1.76 -11.80 -7.52
N ILE A 561 -2.92 -12.45 -7.46
CA ILE A 561 -3.37 -13.17 -6.27
C ILE A 561 -2.71 -14.55 -6.12
N VAL A 562 -2.57 -15.31 -7.22
CA VAL A 562 -1.90 -16.62 -7.20
C VAL A 562 -0.41 -16.46 -6.92
N THR A 563 0.26 -15.48 -7.54
CA THR A 563 1.69 -15.22 -7.30
C THR A 563 1.96 -14.72 -5.89
N ALA A 564 1.07 -13.92 -5.29
CA ALA A 564 1.20 -13.54 -3.88
C ALA A 564 1.05 -14.76 -2.94
N ALA A 565 0.08 -15.64 -3.19
CA ALA A 565 -0.08 -16.87 -2.41
C ALA A 565 1.14 -17.79 -2.51
N LEU A 566 1.65 -18.01 -3.73
CA LEU A 566 2.85 -18.80 -3.97
C LEU A 566 4.09 -18.17 -3.33
N GLY A 567 4.22 -16.84 -3.35
CA GLY A 567 5.33 -16.13 -2.71
C GLY A 567 5.36 -16.37 -1.20
N ILE A 568 4.21 -16.26 -0.52
CA ILE A 568 4.09 -16.57 0.91
C ILE A 568 4.48 -18.04 1.18
N LEU A 569 3.98 -18.97 0.37
CA LEU A 569 4.24 -20.41 0.54
C LEU A 569 5.72 -20.78 0.30
N LEU A 570 6.33 -20.22 -0.73
CA LEU A 570 7.75 -20.40 -1.02
C LEU A 570 8.64 -19.79 0.07
N ALA A 571 8.26 -18.62 0.61
CA ALA A 571 8.97 -18.00 1.73
C ALA A 571 8.90 -18.88 3.00
N LEU A 572 7.73 -19.44 3.31
CA LEU A 572 7.55 -20.37 4.43
C LEU A 572 8.41 -21.64 4.29
N MET A 573 8.59 -22.13 3.07
CA MET A 573 9.27 -23.38 2.77
C MET A 573 10.71 -23.20 2.29
N GLN A 574 11.25 -21.98 2.36
CA GLN A 574 12.57 -21.65 1.81
C GLN A 574 13.67 -22.55 2.37
N GLU A 575 13.76 -22.69 3.70
CA GLU A 575 14.78 -23.53 4.35
C GLU A 575 14.68 -25.00 3.91
N GLU A 576 13.46 -25.49 3.67
CA GLU A 576 13.19 -26.87 3.27
C GLU A 576 13.54 -27.12 1.80
N MET A 577 13.41 -26.09 0.96
CA MET A 577 13.73 -26.16 -0.47
C MET A 577 15.22 -25.98 -0.75
N GLU A 578 15.94 -25.23 0.08
CA GLU A 578 17.40 -25.05 -0.04
C GLU A 578 18.17 -26.24 0.56
N SER A 579 17.63 -26.85 1.61
CA SER A 579 18.26 -27.97 2.30
C SER A 579 17.89 -29.32 1.67
N ASP A 580 18.30 -29.58 0.41
CA ASP A 580 18.11 -30.83 -0.39
C ASP A 580 18.35 -32.18 0.37
N LEU A 581 18.78 -32.12 1.62
CA LEU A 581 19.03 -33.19 2.58
C LEU A 581 17.82 -33.60 3.47
N ARG A 582 16.68 -32.89 3.45
CA ARG A 582 15.50 -33.20 4.31
C ARG A 582 14.18 -33.63 3.61
N PRO A 583 14.16 -34.30 2.44
CA PRO A 583 12.89 -34.70 1.82
C PRO A 583 12.10 -35.76 2.61
N GLN A 584 12.70 -36.34 3.66
CA GLN A 584 12.17 -37.47 4.44
C GLN A 584 11.52 -37.05 5.77
N ILE A 585 11.55 -35.77 6.16
CA ILE A 585 10.99 -35.29 7.44
C ILE A 585 9.87 -34.30 7.16
N VAL A 586 8.69 -34.60 7.72
CA VAL A 586 7.56 -33.67 7.70
C VAL A 586 7.80 -32.59 8.75
N THR A 587 8.17 -31.40 8.30
CA THR A 587 8.34 -30.23 9.16
C THR A 587 7.01 -29.73 9.70
N ARG A 588 7.08 -28.87 10.71
CA ARG A 588 5.91 -28.17 11.28
C ARG A 588 5.16 -27.35 10.23
N VAL A 589 5.86 -26.62 9.36
CA VAL A 589 5.27 -25.82 8.28
C VAL A 589 4.57 -26.71 7.27
N SER A 590 5.24 -27.76 6.80
CA SER A 590 4.65 -28.73 5.87
C SER A 590 3.43 -29.43 6.48
N ARG A 591 3.50 -29.82 7.77
CA ARG A 591 2.37 -30.41 8.48
C ARG A 591 1.19 -29.45 8.52
N ALA A 592 1.38 -28.23 9.03
CA ALA A 592 0.32 -27.23 9.17
C ALA A 592 -0.39 -26.93 7.83
N PHE A 593 0.37 -26.85 6.74
CA PHE A 593 -0.19 -26.63 5.40
C PHE A 593 -0.92 -27.86 4.84
N LEU A 594 -0.32 -29.06 4.93
CA LEU A 594 -0.90 -30.29 4.38
C LEU A 594 -2.13 -30.80 5.14
N THR A 595 -2.26 -30.44 6.42
CA THR A 595 -3.44 -30.79 7.23
C THR A 595 -4.57 -29.78 7.12
N ASP A 596 -4.38 -28.65 6.43
CA ASP A 596 -5.46 -27.68 6.24
C ASP A 596 -6.56 -28.26 5.32
N PRO A 597 -7.84 -28.23 5.73
CA PRO A 597 -8.92 -28.86 4.97
C PRO A 597 -9.22 -28.15 3.65
N SER A 598 -8.82 -26.88 3.47
CA SER A 598 -9.07 -26.13 2.23
C SER A 598 -7.98 -26.38 1.18
N PHE A 599 -6.88 -27.05 1.54
CA PHE A 599 -5.77 -27.32 0.64
C PHE A 599 -6.08 -28.47 -0.34
N GLN A 600 -5.74 -28.27 -1.61
CA GLN A 600 -5.76 -29.31 -2.64
C GLN A 600 -4.57 -29.11 -3.59
N PHE A 601 -3.86 -30.17 -3.98
CA PHE A 601 -2.73 -30.07 -4.92
C PHE A 601 -3.12 -29.46 -6.27
N ALA A 602 -4.38 -29.65 -6.68
CA ALA A 602 -4.95 -29.06 -7.89
C ALA A 602 -4.84 -27.52 -7.91
N THR A 603 -4.83 -26.85 -6.75
CA THR A 603 -4.73 -25.38 -6.70
C THR A 603 -3.32 -24.88 -7.03
N LEU A 604 -2.28 -25.64 -6.66
CA LEU A 604 -0.88 -25.33 -7.02
C LEU A 604 -0.59 -25.72 -8.48
N GLU A 605 -1.11 -26.87 -8.90
CA GLU A 605 -1.03 -27.37 -10.28
C GLU A 605 -1.70 -26.43 -11.29
N PHE A 606 -2.82 -25.80 -10.90
CA PHE A 606 -3.47 -24.75 -11.69
C PHE A 606 -2.51 -23.61 -12.05
N ALA A 607 -1.61 -23.22 -11.14
CA ALA A 607 -0.64 -22.15 -11.44
C ALA A 607 0.36 -22.55 -12.55
N LEU A 608 0.61 -23.84 -12.73
CA LEU A 608 1.45 -24.39 -13.80
C LEU A 608 0.66 -24.63 -15.09
N GLY A 609 -0.67 -24.47 -15.09
CA GLY A 609 -1.53 -24.76 -16.24
C GLY A 609 -1.81 -26.26 -16.45
N GLU A 610 -1.46 -27.12 -15.49
CA GLU A 610 -1.54 -28.58 -15.61
C GLU A 610 -2.22 -29.21 -14.38
N ILE A 611 -3.56 -29.26 -14.34
CA ILE A 611 -4.29 -29.96 -13.28
C ILE A 611 -4.19 -31.48 -13.51
N ARG A 612 -3.42 -32.15 -12.67
CA ARG A 612 -3.23 -33.61 -12.68
C ARG A 612 -4.01 -34.31 -11.58
N THR A 613 -4.27 -33.61 -10.48
CA THR A 613 -5.00 -34.11 -9.31
C THR A 613 -6.52 -33.86 -9.47
N PRO A 614 -7.39 -34.86 -9.28
CA PRO A 614 -8.84 -34.67 -9.36
C PRO A 614 -9.34 -33.75 -8.23
N LEU A 615 -10.19 -32.79 -8.56
CA LEU A 615 -10.82 -31.89 -7.60
C LEU A 615 -11.77 -32.68 -6.69
N LEU A 616 -11.54 -32.64 -5.38
CA LEU A 616 -12.44 -33.25 -4.40
C LEU A 616 -13.58 -32.27 -4.09
N GLU A 617 -14.82 -32.68 -4.31
CA GLU A 617 -16.02 -31.95 -3.84
C GLU A 617 -16.05 -32.00 -2.29
N GLN A 618 -15.71 -30.89 -1.64
CA GLN A 618 -15.69 -30.79 -0.19
C GLN A 618 -17.12 -30.65 0.38
N LYS A 619 -17.73 -31.77 0.76
CA LYS A 619 -19.10 -31.79 1.32
C LYS A 619 -19.22 -31.34 2.78
N ASN A 620 -18.14 -31.23 3.56
CA ASN A 620 -18.19 -30.84 4.98
C ASN A 620 -16.89 -30.12 5.41
N ILE A 621 -16.92 -28.79 5.51
CA ILE A 621 -15.86 -27.98 6.16
C ILE A 621 -16.40 -27.53 7.53
N PRO A 622 -15.62 -27.63 8.63
CA PRO A 622 -16.04 -27.14 9.95
C PRO A 622 -16.31 -25.62 9.91
N ARG A 623 -17.47 -25.23 10.42
CA ARG A 623 -17.98 -23.87 10.41
C ARG A 623 -17.23 -23.05 11.47
N GLY A 624 -16.55 -21.97 11.07
CA GLY A 624 -16.24 -20.87 12.00
C GLY A 624 -17.53 -20.23 12.53
N ASN A 625 -17.43 -19.18 13.37
CA ASN A 625 -18.53 -18.49 14.07
C ASN A 625 -19.60 -17.85 13.15
N PHE A 626 -20.25 -18.64 12.31
CA PHE A 626 -21.28 -18.24 11.36
C PHE A 626 -22.62 -18.80 11.84
N ASP A 627 -23.55 -17.91 12.17
CA ASP A 627 -24.88 -18.27 12.68
C ASP A 627 -25.82 -18.71 11.53
N PRO A 628 -26.18 -20.00 11.43
CA PRO A 628 -27.02 -20.54 10.37
C PRO A 628 -28.49 -20.07 10.46
N SER A 629 -28.89 -19.46 11.58
CA SER A 629 -30.27 -19.00 11.80
C SER A 629 -30.59 -17.71 11.04
N SER A 630 -29.58 -17.00 10.52
CA SER A 630 -29.77 -15.70 9.88
C SER A 630 -30.43 -15.79 8.50
N ARG A 631 -30.33 -16.89 7.72
CA ARG A 631 -30.96 -17.04 6.38
C ARG A 631 -31.18 -18.51 5.95
N PRO A 632 -32.43 -19.04 5.94
CA PRO A 632 -32.73 -20.46 5.73
C PRO A 632 -32.74 -20.97 4.26
N HIS A 633 -32.33 -20.17 3.27
CA HIS A 633 -32.57 -20.47 1.84
C HIS A 633 -31.31 -20.56 0.94
N ILE A 634 -30.10 -20.51 1.50
CA ILE A 634 -28.83 -20.48 0.74
C ILE A 634 -27.84 -21.43 1.43
N ASP A 635 -27.20 -22.34 0.68
CA ASP A 635 -26.07 -23.13 1.19
C ASP A 635 -24.75 -22.42 0.85
N PRO A 636 -24.04 -21.82 1.85
CA PRO A 636 -22.86 -21.00 1.60
C PRO A 636 -21.60 -21.79 1.23
N LEU A 637 -21.64 -23.13 1.28
CA LEU A 637 -20.47 -23.99 1.02
C LEU A 637 -20.48 -24.57 -0.39
N THR A 638 -21.66 -24.89 -0.95
CA THR A 638 -21.78 -25.38 -2.33
C THR A 638 -22.11 -24.30 -3.34
N ASN A 639 -22.50 -23.10 -2.87
CA ASN A 639 -23.08 -22.05 -3.70
C ASN A 639 -24.40 -22.49 -4.37
N ASP A 640 -25.04 -23.56 -3.90
CA ASP A 640 -26.34 -24.00 -4.41
C ASP A 640 -27.47 -23.17 -3.81
N VAL A 641 -28.25 -22.56 -4.70
CA VAL A 641 -29.59 -22.08 -4.39
C VAL A 641 -30.50 -23.30 -4.33
N ARG A 642 -31.25 -23.52 -3.23
CA ARG A 642 -32.42 -24.42 -3.28
C ARG A 642 -33.48 -23.75 -4.17
N VAL A 643 -33.36 -23.95 -5.48
CA VAL A 643 -34.33 -23.47 -6.47
C VAL A 643 -35.61 -24.30 -6.32
N PRO A 644 -36.79 -23.71 -6.08
CA PRO A 644 -38.04 -24.38 -6.36
C PRO A 644 -38.12 -24.55 -7.87
N LEU A 645 -38.09 -25.79 -8.38
CA LEU A 645 -38.16 -26.07 -9.82
C LEU A 645 -39.36 -25.36 -10.48
N PRO A 646 -39.15 -24.74 -11.65
CA PRO A 646 -40.18 -24.77 -12.68
C PRO A 646 -39.67 -25.35 -13.99
N ASN A 647 -40.59 -26.03 -14.66
CA ASN A 647 -40.44 -26.73 -15.94
C ASN A 647 -39.98 -25.81 -17.09
N ASN A 648 -39.19 -26.40 -17.99
CA ASN A 648 -38.99 -26.04 -19.40
C ASN A 648 -38.44 -24.64 -19.73
N SER A 649 -37.16 -24.58 -20.08
CA SER A 649 -36.72 -24.29 -21.47
C SER A 649 -35.19 -24.24 -21.60
N LYS A 650 -34.69 -24.88 -22.69
CA LYS A 650 -33.36 -24.79 -23.33
C LYS A 650 -32.18 -24.33 -22.45
N ARG A 651 -31.49 -25.30 -21.84
CA ARG A 651 -30.11 -25.12 -21.36
C ARG A 651 -29.23 -24.67 -22.53
N ILE A 652 -28.74 -23.43 -22.49
CA ILE A 652 -27.50 -23.08 -23.16
C ILE A 652 -26.43 -23.92 -22.44
N ARG A 653 -25.88 -24.95 -23.10
CA ARG A 653 -24.65 -25.57 -22.61
C ARG A 653 -23.58 -24.49 -22.70
N ALA A 654 -23.12 -23.99 -21.57
CA ALA A 654 -21.84 -23.32 -21.54
C ALA A 654 -20.80 -24.36 -21.99
N ASP A 655 -20.05 -24.05 -23.05
CA ASP A 655 -18.84 -24.80 -23.38
C ASP A 655 -17.95 -24.89 -22.13
N PRO A 656 -17.20 -26.00 -21.93
CA PRO A 656 -16.35 -26.14 -20.77
C PRO A 656 -15.39 -24.93 -20.66
N PRO A 657 -15.17 -24.38 -19.45
CA PRO A 657 -14.30 -23.23 -19.30
C PRO A 657 -12.91 -23.58 -19.81
N ILE A 658 -12.44 -22.83 -20.80
CA ILE A 658 -11.09 -22.99 -21.33
C ILE A 658 -10.14 -22.49 -20.22
N LEU A 659 -9.66 -23.41 -19.38
CA LEU A 659 -8.57 -23.18 -18.42
C LEU A 659 -7.36 -22.60 -19.15
N LYS A 660 -7.05 -21.32 -18.91
CA LYS A 660 -5.96 -20.59 -19.61
C LYS A 660 -5.15 -19.67 -18.68
N PHE A 661 -4.98 -20.03 -17.41
CA PHE A 661 -3.95 -19.40 -16.60
C PHE A 661 -2.77 -20.35 -16.46
N ALA A 662 -1.59 -19.92 -16.91
CA ALA A 662 -0.33 -20.56 -16.61
C ALA A 662 0.74 -19.49 -16.35
N LEU A 663 1.59 -19.70 -15.35
CA LEU A 663 2.70 -18.79 -15.07
C LEU A 663 3.64 -18.60 -16.27
N ASN A 664 3.76 -19.63 -17.12
CA ASN A 664 4.60 -19.60 -18.32
C ASN A 664 4.11 -18.61 -19.39
N ASP A 665 2.86 -18.15 -19.31
CA ASP A 665 2.30 -17.14 -20.21
C ASP A 665 2.81 -15.71 -19.90
N PHE A 666 3.61 -15.56 -18.84
CA PHE A 666 4.12 -14.27 -18.35
C PHE A 666 5.65 -14.20 -18.29
N PRO A 667 6.39 -14.42 -19.40
CA PRO A 667 7.85 -14.52 -19.40
C PRO A 667 8.57 -13.22 -19.03
N SER A 668 7.89 -12.06 -19.09
CA SER A 668 8.46 -10.78 -18.66
C SER A 668 8.47 -10.60 -17.14
N HIS A 669 7.65 -11.36 -16.41
CA HIS A 669 7.49 -11.20 -14.96
C HIS A 669 7.87 -12.46 -14.18
N VAL A 670 7.77 -13.65 -14.78
CA VAL A 670 8.13 -14.94 -14.18
C VAL A 670 9.31 -15.54 -14.92
N SER A 671 10.37 -15.86 -14.20
CA SER A 671 11.55 -16.56 -14.73
C SER A 671 11.33 -18.07 -14.79
N SER A 672 12.10 -18.78 -15.61
CA SER A 672 12.07 -20.25 -15.64
C SER A 672 12.42 -20.87 -14.28
N GLU A 673 13.35 -20.26 -13.55
CA GLU A 673 13.74 -20.69 -12.20
C GLU A 673 12.57 -20.57 -11.19
N GLU A 674 11.81 -19.48 -11.25
CA GLU A 674 10.60 -19.31 -10.42
C GLU A 674 9.54 -20.39 -10.72
N ILE A 675 9.36 -20.77 -11.99
CA ILE A 675 8.45 -21.85 -12.37
C ILE A 675 8.97 -23.20 -11.82
N ASP A 676 10.27 -23.45 -11.92
CA ASP A 676 10.89 -24.67 -11.39
C ASP A 676 10.82 -24.75 -9.86
N ASN A 677 10.86 -23.62 -9.15
CA ASN A 677 10.63 -23.58 -7.71
C ASN A 677 9.23 -24.08 -7.35
N VAL A 678 8.19 -23.71 -8.11
CA VAL A 678 6.83 -24.21 -7.88
C VAL A 678 6.73 -25.71 -8.18
N ARG A 679 7.40 -26.21 -9.21
CA ARG A 679 7.46 -27.66 -9.49
C ARG A 679 8.10 -28.41 -8.33
N ARG A 680 9.28 -27.97 -7.88
CA ARG A 680 9.99 -28.54 -6.73
C ARG A 680 9.16 -28.50 -5.44
N LEU A 681 8.43 -27.41 -5.22
CA LEU A 681 7.51 -27.25 -4.09
C LEU A 681 6.41 -28.32 -4.11
N ILE A 682 5.72 -28.49 -5.26
CA ILE A 682 4.66 -29.49 -5.41
C ILE A 682 5.20 -30.90 -5.17
N ASP A 683 6.34 -31.24 -5.77
CA ASP A 683 6.95 -32.57 -5.61
C ASP A 683 7.38 -32.82 -4.15
N SER A 684 7.99 -31.83 -3.49
CA SER A 684 8.36 -31.90 -2.07
C SER A 684 7.14 -32.13 -1.17
N LEU A 685 6.05 -31.40 -1.41
CA LEU A 685 4.80 -31.54 -0.65
C LEU A 685 4.13 -32.90 -0.86
N ARG A 686 4.19 -33.47 -2.07
CA ARG A 686 3.67 -34.82 -2.34
C ARG A 686 4.41 -35.88 -1.55
N VAL A 687 5.74 -35.83 -1.53
CA VAL A 687 6.57 -36.76 -0.73
C VAL A 687 6.23 -36.64 0.75
N LYS A 688 6.03 -35.42 1.26
CA LYS A 688 5.66 -35.21 2.67
C LYS A 688 4.23 -35.65 2.97
N GLN A 689 3.30 -35.54 2.02
CA GLN A 689 1.95 -36.07 2.18
C GLN A 689 1.96 -37.60 2.31
N THR A 690 2.77 -38.31 1.50
CA THR A 690 2.90 -39.77 1.64
C THR A 690 3.48 -40.16 3.00
N LEU A 691 4.45 -39.40 3.51
CA LEU A 691 5.02 -39.62 4.84
C LEU A 691 4.01 -39.33 5.96
N LEU A 692 3.15 -38.33 5.81
CA LEU A 692 2.06 -38.03 6.75
C LEU A 692 1.00 -39.14 6.78
N SER A 693 0.70 -39.77 5.63
CA SER A 693 -0.23 -40.91 5.60
C SER A 693 0.37 -42.20 6.15
N ASP A 694 1.70 -42.36 6.08
CA ASP A 694 2.42 -43.53 6.61
C ASP A 694 2.66 -43.43 8.13
N ILE A 695 2.72 -42.21 8.68
CA ILE A 695 2.67 -41.97 10.13
C ILE A 695 1.21 -42.08 10.55
N THR A 696 0.83 -43.18 11.20
CA THR A 696 -0.51 -43.34 11.81
C THR A 696 -0.81 -42.14 12.70
N LEU A 697 -1.59 -41.18 12.19
CA LEU A 697 -2.24 -40.15 13.00
C LEU A 697 -3.06 -40.89 14.06
N PRO A 698 -2.79 -40.71 15.36
CA PRO A 698 -3.79 -41.07 16.37
C PRO A 698 -5.07 -40.32 15.99
N SER A 699 -6.24 -40.98 16.01
CA SER A 699 -7.50 -40.31 15.66
C SER A 699 -7.63 -39.03 16.47
N GLU A 700 -8.21 -37.95 15.92
CA GLU A 700 -8.38 -36.70 16.68
C GLU A 700 -9.16 -36.92 17.99
N ASP A 701 -10.05 -37.93 18.00
CA ASP A 701 -10.77 -38.39 19.19
C ASP A 701 -9.88 -39.00 20.29
N SER A 702 -8.64 -39.34 19.97
CA SER A 702 -7.64 -39.90 20.89
C SER A 702 -6.65 -38.87 21.41
N LEU A 703 -6.67 -37.62 20.91
CA LEU A 703 -5.78 -36.55 21.36
C LEU A 703 -6.38 -35.75 22.53
N CYS A 704 -5.52 -35.32 23.44
CA CYS A 704 -5.92 -34.56 24.62
C CYS A 704 -6.50 -33.20 24.21
N PRO A 705 -7.74 -32.85 24.61
CA PRO A 705 -8.36 -31.58 24.23
C PRO A 705 -7.73 -30.33 24.86
N ILE A 706 -6.79 -30.49 25.80
CA ILE A 706 -6.13 -29.39 26.50
C ILE A 706 -4.83 -28.98 25.81
N CYS A 707 -3.99 -29.95 25.43
CA CYS A 707 -2.72 -29.67 24.75
C CYS A 707 -2.73 -29.95 23.26
N CYS A 708 -3.75 -30.64 22.74
CA CYS A 708 -3.90 -31.05 21.33
C CYS A 708 -2.68 -31.78 20.74
N ALA A 709 -1.76 -32.26 21.58
CA ALA A 709 -0.46 -32.79 21.16
C ALA A 709 -0.18 -34.21 21.67
N LYS A 710 -0.72 -34.57 22.83
CA LYS A 710 -0.52 -35.89 23.47
C LYS A 710 -1.82 -36.69 23.49
N PRO A 711 -1.78 -38.02 23.42
CA PRO A 711 -2.99 -38.83 23.51
C PRO A 711 -3.66 -38.72 24.88
N ILE A 712 -4.98 -38.91 24.90
CA ILE A 712 -5.77 -39.03 26.13
C ILE A 712 -5.26 -40.23 26.91
N THR A 713 -4.90 -40.01 28.17
CA THR A 713 -4.29 -41.04 29.04
C THR A 713 -4.85 -41.03 30.46
N ALA A 714 -5.68 -40.06 30.81
CA ALA A 714 -6.23 -39.88 32.15
C ALA A 714 -7.74 -39.58 32.12
N VAL A 715 -8.48 -40.17 33.06
CA VAL A 715 -9.92 -40.01 33.30
C VAL A 715 -10.15 -39.52 34.72
N PHE A 716 -11.06 -38.56 34.91
CA PHE A 716 -11.31 -37.93 36.21
C PHE A 716 -12.62 -38.42 36.84
N THR A 717 -12.58 -38.83 38.10
CA THR A 717 -13.78 -39.28 38.84
C THR A 717 -14.26 -38.19 39.81
N PRO A 718 -15.58 -37.88 39.89
CA PRO A 718 -16.73 -38.63 39.32
C PRO A 718 -17.19 -38.20 37.91
N CYS A 719 -16.65 -37.12 37.35
CA CYS A 719 -17.20 -36.49 36.14
C CYS A 719 -16.89 -37.19 34.80
N LYS A 720 -15.99 -38.19 34.79
CA LYS A 720 -15.53 -38.98 33.64
C LYS A 720 -14.95 -38.21 32.46
N HIS A 721 -14.61 -36.93 32.64
CA HIS A 721 -13.87 -36.16 31.63
C HIS A 721 -12.44 -36.69 31.48
N GLN A 722 -11.84 -36.45 30.31
CA GLN A 722 -10.58 -37.06 29.91
C GLN A 722 -9.56 -36.03 29.42
N SER A 723 -8.27 -36.30 29.66
CA SER A 723 -7.15 -35.50 29.12
C SER A 723 -5.85 -36.33 29.11
N CYS A 724 -4.71 -35.75 28.74
CA CYS A 724 -3.42 -36.39 29.00
C CYS A 724 -3.00 -36.21 30.46
N SER A 725 -2.26 -37.18 31.00
CA SER A 725 -1.74 -37.17 32.37
C SER A 725 -0.98 -35.88 32.71
N ASP A 726 -0.17 -35.38 31.78
CA ASP A 726 0.66 -34.19 32.01
C ASP A 726 -0.17 -32.92 32.25
N CYS A 727 -1.21 -32.70 31.42
CA CYS A 727 -2.08 -31.54 31.56
C CYS A 727 -2.82 -31.56 32.90
N ILE A 728 -3.40 -32.70 33.28
CA ILE A 728 -4.13 -32.78 34.55
C ILE A 728 -3.21 -32.68 35.75
N MET A 729 -2.04 -33.32 35.73
CA MET A 729 -1.09 -33.25 36.84
C MET A 729 -0.58 -31.83 37.07
N GLN A 730 -0.32 -31.08 36.00
CA GLN A 730 0.09 -29.67 36.12
C GLN A 730 -1.04 -28.77 36.62
N HIS A 731 -2.30 -29.06 36.27
CA HIS A 731 -3.44 -28.34 36.83
C HIS A 731 -3.66 -28.63 38.32
N MET A 732 -3.52 -29.90 38.72
CA MET A 732 -3.65 -30.34 40.10
C MET A 732 -2.64 -29.69 41.06
N MET A 733 -1.52 -29.14 40.55
CA MET A 733 -0.59 -28.34 41.35
C MET A 733 -1.22 -27.03 41.85
N ASN A 734 -2.17 -26.45 41.11
CA ASN A 734 -2.77 -25.15 41.41
C ASN A 734 -4.26 -25.24 41.77
N SER A 735 -4.98 -26.26 41.31
CA SER A 735 -6.43 -26.38 41.40
C SER A 735 -6.86 -27.84 41.44
N LYS A 736 -7.61 -28.23 42.48
CA LYS A 736 -8.13 -29.61 42.66
C LYS A 736 -9.48 -29.87 41.98
N VAL A 737 -9.86 -29.06 40.98
CA VAL A 737 -11.15 -29.21 40.26
C VAL A 737 -10.94 -29.55 38.78
N CYS A 738 -11.97 -30.13 38.15
CA CYS A 738 -11.95 -30.48 36.74
C CYS A 738 -11.99 -29.24 35.82
N PHE A 739 -11.19 -29.26 34.74
CA PHE A 739 -11.16 -28.21 33.71
C PHE A 739 -12.52 -27.88 33.10
N TYR A 740 -13.33 -28.91 32.88
CA TYR A 740 -14.55 -28.83 32.09
C TYR A 740 -15.75 -28.44 32.96
N CYS A 741 -16.00 -29.19 34.03
CA CYS A 741 -17.19 -29.03 34.85
C CYS A 741 -16.92 -28.40 36.23
N LYS A 742 -15.65 -28.08 36.55
CA LYS A 742 -15.22 -27.51 37.83
C LYS A 742 -15.61 -28.33 39.07
N THR A 743 -16.00 -29.59 38.89
CA THR A 743 -16.25 -30.52 39.98
C THR A 743 -14.94 -30.94 40.61
N THR A 744 -14.87 -31.04 41.94
CA THR A 744 -13.69 -31.51 42.68
C THR A 744 -13.32 -32.92 42.24
N ILE A 745 -12.05 -33.12 41.88
CA ILE A 745 -11.55 -34.41 41.40
C ILE A 745 -11.22 -35.28 42.62
N GLN A 746 -11.82 -36.46 42.70
CA GLN A 746 -11.58 -37.43 43.77
C GLN A 746 -10.44 -38.38 43.41
N THR A 747 -10.51 -38.98 42.22
CA THR A 747 -9.47 -39.84 41.67
C THR A 747 -9.14 -39.49 40.23
N ILE A 748 -7.89 -39.70 39.83
CA ILE A 748 -7.42 -39.66 38.45
C ILE A 748 -6.93 -41.07 38.10
N GLU A 749 -7.51 -41.67 37.08
CA GLU A 749 -7.21 -43.03 36.64
C GLU A 749 -6.67 -43.03 35.21
N THR A 750 -5.71 -43.91 34.91
CA THR A 750 -5.33 -44.19 33.52
C THR A 750 -6.44 -44.97 32.82
N LEU A 751 -6.43 -44.99 31.49
CA LEU A 751 -7.35 -45.80 30.68
C LEU A 751 -7.28 -47.32 31.02
N ASP A 752 -6.16 -47.78 31.56
CA ASP A 752 -5.94 -49.16 32.01
C ASP A 752 -6.44 -49.41 33.45
N GLY A 753 -7.10 -48.43 34.08
CA GLY A 753 -7.64 -48.52 35.44
C GLY A 753 -6.62 -48.34 36.56
N THR A 754 -5.42 -47.84 36.26
CA THR A 754 -4.41 -47.56 37.28
C THR A 754 -4.65 -46.18 37.90
N VAL A 755 -4.81 -46.13 39.23
CA VAL A 755 -5.02 -44.86 39.94
C VAL A 755 -3.70 -44.08 39.99
N ILE A 756 -3.68 -42.91 39.35
CA ILE A 756 -2.57 -41.95 39.35
C ILE A 756 -2.64 -41.04 40.58
N PHE A 757 -3.85 -40.72 41.04
CA PHE A 757 -4.09 -39.84 42.17
C PHE A 757 -5.40 -40.24 42.89
N SER A 758 -5.37 -40.30 44.22
CA SER A 758 -6.55 -40.46 45.09
C SER A 758 -6.49 -39.40 46.20
N ASN A 759 -7.58 -38.66 46.39
CA ASN A 759 -7.69 -37.67 47.46
C ASN A 759 -8.29 -38.32 48.72
N ASP A 760 -7.53 -39.20 49.37
CA ASP A 760 -7.88 -39.78 50.68
C ASP A 760 -7.45 -38.82 51.82
N ASP A 761 -8.29 -37.84 52.12
CA ASP A 761 -8.24 -37.15 53.42
C ASP A 761 -9.01 -38.01 54.45
N VAL A 762 -8.28 -38.86 55.17
CA VAL A 762 -8.78 -39.57 56.35
C VAL A 762 -9.11 -38.56 57.45
N VAL A 763 -10.39 -38.26 57.63
CA VAL A 763 -10.90 -37.64 58.86
C VAL A 763 -10.91 -38.72 59.96
N GLN A 764 -9.88 -38.73 60.81
CA GLN A 764 -9.92 -39.45 62.08
C GLN A 764 -10.90 -38.74 63.03
N THR A 765 -12.07 -39.35 63.24
CA THR A 765 -12.94 -39.05 64.38
C THR A 765 -12.36 -39.71 65.64
N PRO A 766 -12.17 -39.00 66.76
CA PRO A 766 -11.76 -39.64 68.00
C PRO A 766 -12.95 -40.39 68.62
N MET A 767 -12.69 -41.65 69.01
CA MET A 767 -13.57 -42.42 69.88
C MET A 767 -13.66 -41.73 71.25
N ILE A 768 -14.88 -41.49 71.72
CA ILE A 768 -15.18 -41.27 73.14
C ILE A 768 -15.96 -42.50 73.61
N GLU A 769 -15.35 -43.24 74.53
CA GLU A 769 -15.93 -44.35 75.27
C GLU A 769 -17.09 -43.89 76.16
N ARG A 770 -18.06 -44.80 76.35
CA ARG A 770 -19.08 -44.70 77.38
C ARG A 770 -18.46 -44.86 78.78
N ALA A 771 -18.62 -43.84 79.62
CA ALA A 771 -19.02 -43.96 81.03
C ALA A 771 -19.54 -42.59 81.51
#